data_AF-A0A2S4YQY2-F1
#
_entry.id   AF-A0A2S4YQY2-F1
#
_cell.length_a   1.000
_cell.length_b   1.000
_cell.length_c   1.000
_cell.angle_alpha   90.00
_cell.angle_beta   90.00
_cell.angle_gamma   90.00
#
_symmetry.space_group_name_H-M   'P 1'
#
loop_
_entity.id
_entity.type
_entity.pdbx_description
1 polymer ?
#
loop_
_entity_poly.entity_id
_entity_poly.type
_entity_poly.pdbx_seq_one_letter_code
_entity_poly.pdbx_strand_id
1 'polypeptide(L)'
;MRGSVTDPHHSPGHRRLARRGAVAVASGALLLPLLGAGPSHAEDSAGALQRAFAVAAAEYHVPQSVLLGVSYLQSRWDGHAGAPSVTGGYGPMHLTDARTALAADTHHGDGTEDARGDEARPPLRPAPKVPEDAALPARLTTLPKAAELTGIPAEELRSEESANIAGGAALLAAAQKDLGAPLSSDPAEWYGAVARFSGADDTATAAAYANDVYEVIRTGQERFTDSGQRVALAAQPGVTPDTAQLDRAGLRRSSAAGTECPTSVSCEWVPAPYEEFGDNDYGNHDVGDRPASQRIRYIVVHDTEGGWEGVLNLIKDPTYVSWNYTLRSTDGHIAQHVKAKDVAWHAGNWYINGASVGLEHEGFLANPDAWYTEAMYRSSARLVKYLADRYGIPLDRQHILGHDTVPGPTTGTIPGMHTDPGPYWDWRHYFELLGHPVKRTARGGGGLVTIRPDYAANQPVYTGCTAKGQPCPAHGSSEVRLYSQPDENSALIKDIGLGTTPTTGVNDLSSRVSTGQQFAVAGQDGDWTAIWYLGQKAWFKNPKGSPAAVPAAGLVVTPKAGAASIPVYGRAYPEASAYPAGVPAQSVSALPYKVLASQSYVAGDKVPGEYYYAVTFDEASHRVVVGKDLYYEIQYGHRVAFVRAADVQVSQSAG
;
A
#
# COMPACT_ATOMS: atom_id res chain seq x y z
N MET A 1 -3.50 -58.71 33.55
CA MET A 1 -2.89 -59.56 34.61
C MET A 1 -1.43 -59.16 34.74
N ARG A 2 -0.98 -58.89 35.98
CA ARG A 2 0.38 -59.04 36.55
C ARG A 2 1.55 -58.39 35.76
N GLY A 3 2.33 -57.44 36.26
CA GLY A 3 2.80 -57.18 37.62
C GLY A 3 4.27 -57.59 37.78
N SER A 4 5.08 -56.67 38.33
CA SER A 4 6.33 -56.88 39.11
C SER A 4 7.72 -56.67 38.46
N VAL A 5 8.31 -55.51 38.77
CA VAL A 5 9.57 -55.22 39.52
C VAL A 5 10.71 -56.26 39.49
N THR A 6 11.95 -55.81 39.18
CA THR A 6 13.17 -55.85 40.05
C THR A 6 14.36 -55.07 39.46
N ASP A 7 15.00 -54.26 40.34
CA ASP A 7 16.35 -53.64 40.32
C ASP A 7 17.49 -54.72 40.27
N PRO A 8 18.83 -54.44 40.14
CA PRO A 8 19.60 -53.49 40.99
C PRO A 8 20.91 -52.81 40.44
N HIS A 9 21.25 -51.69 41.09
CA HIS A 9 22.56 -51.16 41.61
C HIS A 9 23.92 -51.37 40.91
N HIS A 10 24.72 -50.27 40.83
CA HIS A 10 25.98 -50.12 41.59
C HIS A 10 26.59 -48.70 41.56
N SER A 11 26.94 -48.19 42.76
CA SER A 11 28.01 -47.20 43.05
C SER A 11 28.98 -47.85 44.06
N PRO A 12 30.27 -47.45 44.15
CA PRO A 12 30.74 -46.55 45.25
C PRO A 12 31.99 -45.71 44.84
N GLY A 13 32.53 -44.71 45.55
CA GLY A 13 32.32 -44.09 46.86
C GLY A 13 33.54 -43.22 47.26
N HIS A 14 33.50 -42.68 48.50
CA HIS A 14 34.58 -42.04 49.31
C HIS A 14 34.79 -40.51 49.16
N ARG A 15 34.94 -39.66 50.19
CA ARG A 15 35.27 -39.72 51.65
C ARG A 15 34.84 -38.38 52.33
N ARG A 16 34.23 -38.39 53.54
CA ARG A 16 34.76 -37.94 54.89
C ARG A 16 35.36 -36.52 54.93
N LEU A 17 35.17 -35.61 55.92
CA LEU A 17 34.72 -35.66 57.33
C LEU A 17 34.43 -34.22 57.85
N ALA A 18 33.53 -34.16 58.84
CA ALA A 18 33.14 -33.13 59.80
C ALA A 18 34.11 -32.00 60.25
N ARG A 19 33.53 -30.83 60.61
CA ARG A 19 33.62 -30.27 61.99
C ARG A 19 32.60 -29.16 62.25
N ARG A 20 32.03 -29.20 63.47
CA ARG A 20 31.10 -28.25 64.09
C ARG A 20 31.83 -27.00 64.60
N GLY A 21 31.13 -25.87 64.64
CA GLY A 21 31.46 -24.71 65.46
C GLY A 21 30.27 -23.75 65.51
N ALA A 22 29.61 -23.67 66.66
CA ALA A 22 28.55 -22.71 66.93
C ALA A 22 29.14 -21.50 67.68
N VAL A 23 28.75 -20.28 67.29
CA VAL A 23 28.82 -19.07 68.11
C VAL A 23 27.53 -18.29 67.86
N ALA A 24 26.81 -17.99 68.94
CA ALA A 24 25.63 -17.12 68.95
C ALA A 24 26.07 -15.65 69.08
N VAL A 25 25.24 -14.72 68.57
CA VAL A 25 24.62 -13.60 69.31
C VAL A 25 23.97 -12.58 68.34
N ALA A 26 22.80 -12.10 68.76
CA ALA A 26 22.12 -10.82 68.46
C ALA A 26 21.15 -10.69 67.25
N SER A 27 19.86 -10.75 67.61
CA SER A 27 18.87 -9.67 67.48
C SER A 27 18.53 -9.08 66.11
N GLY A 28 17.28 -9.30 65.69
CA GLY A 28 16.62 -8.53 64.62
C GLY A 28 15.26 -9.10 64.27
N ALA A 29 14.24 -8.78 65.07
CA ALA A 29 12.85 -9.07 64.75
C ALA A 29 12.41 -8.23 63.56
N LEU A 30 11.95 -8.86 62.48
CA LEU A 30 11.08 -8.26 61.48
C LEU A 30 10.08 -9.33 61.00
N LEU A 31 8.88 -9.23 61.56
CA LEU A 31 7.67 -9.84 61.01
C LEU A 31 7.39 -9.15 59.67
N LEU A 32 7.55 -9.88 58.56
CA LEU A 32 7.02 -9.48 57.26
C LEU A 32 5.82 -10.38 56.93
N PRO A 33 4.64 -9.81 56.64
CA PRO A 33 3.51 -10.59 56.19
C PRO A 33 3.77 -11.11 54.77
N LEU A 34 3.41 -12.39 54.57
CA LEU A 34 3.19 -13.00 53.27
C LEU A 34 2.09 -12.20 52.53
N LEU A 35 2.47 -11.23 51.72
CA LEU A 35 1.62 -10.70 50.66
C LEU A 35 1.89 -11.54 49.41
N GLY A 36 0.87 -12.29 48.99
CA GLY A 36 0.91 -13.05 47.75
C GLY A 36 1.22 -12.12 46.58
N ALA A 37 2.21 -12.49 45.78
CA ALA A 37 2.32 -12.00 44.42
C ALA A 37 1.06 -12.45 43.68
N GLY A 38 0.14 -11.50 43.46
CA GLY A 38 -0.94 -11.67 42.50
C GLY A 38 -0.37 -11.88 41.09
N PRO A 39 -1.11 -12.55 40.19
CA PRO A 39 -0.67 -12.72 38.83
C PRO A 39 -0.56 -11.35 38.14
N SER A 40 0.63 -11.06 37.64
CA SER A 40 0.98 -10.22 36.49
C SER A 40 -0.10 -9.30 35.88
N HIS A 41 0.17 -7.99 35.90
CA HIS A 41 -0.49 -6.90 35.14
C HIS A 41 -0.55 -7.07 33.60
N ALA A 42 -0.14 -8.21 33.04
CA ALA A 42 -0.14 -8.47 31.61
C ALA A 42 -1.50 -8.96 31.08
N GLU A 43 -2.35 -9.56 31.93
CA GLU A 43 -3.71 -9.96 31.52
C GLU A 43 -4.72 -8.80 31.59
N ASP A 44 -4.53 -7.84 32.49
CA ASP A 44 -5.42 -6.67 32.62
C ASP A 44 -5.34 -5.72 31.42
N SER A 45 -4.21 -5.66 30.72
CA SER A 45 -4.02 -4.78 29.54
C SER A 45 -4.57 -5.37 28.24
N ALA A 46 -4.79 -6.68 28.14
CA ALA A 46 -5.13 -7.39 26.89
C ALA A 46 -6.56 -7.13 26.34
N GLY A 47 -7.28 -6.18 26.91
CA GLY A 47 -8.60 -5.73 26.46
C GLY A 47 -8.92 -4.30 26.87
N ALA A 48 -7.90 -3.48 27.15
CA ALA A 48 -8.10 -2.10 27.57
C ALA A 48 -8.79 -1.28 26.47
N LEU A 49 -8.37 -1.47 25.22
CA LEU A 49 -8.97 -0.78 24.08
C LEU A 49 -10.44 -1.19 23.84
N GLN A 50 -10.74 -2.49 23.91
CA GLN A 50 -12.12 -2.99 23.82
C GLN A 50 -13.02 -2.38 24.92
N ARG A 51 -12.49 -2.23 26.14
CA ARG A 51 -13.21 -1.56 27.25
C ARG A 51 -13.38 -0.07 27.01
N ALA A 52 -12.39 0.62 26.44
CA ALA A 52 -12.51 2.04 26.08
C ALA A 52 -13.67 2.27 25.10
N PHE A 53 -13.83 1.40 24.09
CA PHE A 53 -15.01 1.41 23.22
C PHE A 53 -16.32 1.23 23.98
N ALA A 54 -16.38 0.29 24.93
CA ALA A 54 -17.59 0.05 25.72
C ALA A 54 -17.93 1.25 26.63
N VAL A 55 -16.93 1.88 27.24
CA VAL A 55 -17.10 3.06 28.10
C VAL A 55 -17.60 4.25 27.30
N ALA A 56 -16.94 4.58 26.19
CA ALA A 56 -17.35 5.69 25.33
C ALA A 56 -18.75 5.47 24.72
N ALA A 57 -19.05 4.24 24.28
CA ALA A 57 -20.38 3.87 23.79
C ALA A 57 -21.47 4.12 24.85
N ALA A 58 -21.22 3.74 26.10
CA ALA A 58 -22.15 3.95 27.21
C ALA A 58 -22.31 5.42 27.58
N GLU A 59 -21.21 6.18 27.63
CA GLU A 59 -21.19 7.60 27.99
C GLU A 59 -21.93 8.47 26.98
N TYR A 60 -21.69 8.25 25.68
CA TYR A 60 -22.28 9.05 24.60
C TYR A 60 -23.57 8.44 24.03
N HIS A 61 -24.04 7.33 24.61
CA HIS A 61 -25.22 6.58 24.18
C HIS A 61 -25.18 6.18 22.70
N VAL A 62 -24.00 5.83 22.19
CA VAL A 62 -23.78 5.31 20.84
C VAL A 62 -23.73 3.77 20.93
N PRO A 63 -24.42 3.01 20.06
CA PRO A 63 -24.26 1.57 20.02
C PRO A 63 -22.79 1.18 19.81
N GLN A 64 -22.25 0.31 20.66
CA GLN A 64 -20.84 -0.08 20.60
C GLN A 64 -20.46 -0.65 19.23
N SER A 65 -21.37 -1.34 18.54
CA SER A 65 -21.15 -1.85 17.19
C SER A 65 -20.96 -0.73 16.15
N VAL A 66 -21.71 0.37 16.27
CA VAL A 66 -21.55 1.55 15.41
C VAL A 66 -20.19 2.18 15.63
N LEU A 67 -19.82 2.40 16.90
CA LEU A 67 -18.53 3.02 17.25
C LEU A 67 -17.34 2.16 16.78
N LEU A 68 -17.38 0.84 17.03
CA LEU A 68 -16.36 -0.10 16.53
C LEU A 68 -16.34 -0.16 15.00
N GLY A 69 -17.49 -0.16 14.34
CA GLY A 69 -17.57 -0.21 12.87
C GLY A 69 -16.98 1.03 12.21
N VAL A 70 -17.29 2.23 12.73
CA VAL A 70 -16.71 3.50 12.28
C VAL A 70 -15.20 3.49 12.50
N SER A 71 -14.75 3.16 13.70
CA SER A 71 -13.31 3.09 14.03
C SER A 71 -12.55 2.10 13.16
N TYR A 72 -13.17 0.96 12.81
CA TYR A 72 -12.54 -0.01 11.92
C TYR A 72 -12.33 0.58 10.51
N LEU A 73 -13.32 1.30 9.98
CA LEU A 73 -13.21 1.98 8.67
C LEU A 73 -12.22 3.13 8.67
N GLN A 74 -12.00 3.72 9.83
CA GLN A 74 -11.03 4.80 10.00
C GLN A 74 -9.61 4.25 10.05
N SER A 75 -9.26 3.44 11.06
CA SER A 75 -7.87 2.99 11.29
C SER A 75 -7.70 1.47 11.48
N ARG A 76 -8.76 0.68 11.26
CA ARG A 76 -8.81 -0.74 11.67
C ARG A 76 -8.61 -0.93 13.18
N TRP A 77 -8.93 0.11 13.98
CA TRP A 77 -8.70 0.22 15.44
C TRP A 77 -7.25 0.51 15.87
N ASP A 78 -6.33 0.72 14.93
CA ASP A 78 -4.94 1.05 15.26
C ASP A 78 -4.83 2.48 15.83
N GLY A 79 -3.94 2.64 16.81
CA GLY A 79 -3.64 3.91 17.48
C GLY A 79 -2.45 4.65 16.88
N HIS A 80 -1.62 3.95 16.10
CA HIS A 80 -0.44 4.46 15.40
C HIS A 80 0.55 5.20 16.32
N ALA A 81 0.60 4.82 17.60
CA ALA A 81 1.42 5.49 18.61
C ALA A 81 1.25 7.02 18.68
N GLY A 82 0.06 7.54 18.32
CA GLY A 82 -0.25 8.97 18.28
C GLY A 82 0.26 9.70 17.02
N ALA A 83 0.80 8.96 16.05
CA ALA A 83 1.16 9.51 14.75
C ALA A 83 -0.06 9.92 13.92
N PRO A 84 0.02 11.02 13.15
CA PRO A 84 -1.02 11.39 12.19
C PRO A 84 -0.99 10.47 10.97
N SER A 85 -2.17 10.11 10.47
CA SER A 85 -2.35 9.55 9.12
C SER A 85 -1.86 10.53 8.03
N VAL A 86 -1.84 10.07 6.79
CA VAL A 86 -1.54 10.88 5.59
C VAL A 86 -2.39 12.16 5.42
N THR A 87 -3.55 12.26 6.07
CA THR A 87 -4.41 13.46 6.07
C THR A 87 -4.51 14.16 7.44
N GLY A 88 -3.60 13.86 8.37
CA GLY A 88 -3.60 14.49 9.71
C GLY A 88 -4.68 13.98 10.67
N GLY A 89 -5.25 12.79 10.45
CA GLY A 89 -6.12 12.10 11.41
C GLY A 89 -5.34 11.28 12.44
N TYR A 90 -5.79 11.31 13.69
CA TYR A 90 -5.11 10.67 14.83
C TYR A 90 -5.96 9.56 15.45
N GLY A 91 -5.30 8.50 15.94
CA GLY A 91 -5.88 7.44 16.77
C GLY A 91 -6.98 6.61 16.12
N PRO A 92 -7.65 5.74 16.92
CA PRO A 92 -8.63 4.77 16.41
C PRO A 92 -9.83 5.37 15.66
N MET A 93 -10.20 6.62 15.95
CA MET A 93 -11.33 7.31 15.33
C MET A 93 -10.92 8.25 14.19
N HIS A 94 -9.62 8.34 13.85
CA HIS A 94 -9.07 9.25 12.83
C HIS A 94 -9.56 10.69 13.02
N LEU A 95 -9.42 11.22 14.24
CA LEU A 95 -9.79 12.61 14.52
C LEU A 95 -8.79 13.55 13.83
N THR A 96 -9.25 14.38 12.90
CA THR A 96 -8.39 15.18 12.02
C THR A 96 -8.01 16.54 12.60
N ASP A 97 -6.71 16.82 12.57
CA ASP A 97 -6.10 18.12 12.88
C ASP A 97 -4.95 18.39 11.90
N ALA A 98 -5.33 18.64 10.64
CA ALA A 98 -4.36 18.80 9.56
C ALA A 98 -3.42 19.99 9.77
N ARG A 99 -3.84 21.06 10.48
CA ARG A 99 -2.96 22.21 10.74
C ARG A 99 -1.79 21.84 11.64
N THR A 100 -2.02 21.01 12.65
CA THR A 100 -0.94 20.52 13.52
C THR A 100 -0.05 19.52 12.79
N ALA A 101 -0.61 18.64 11.97
CA ALA A 101 0.16 17.70 11.15
C ALA A 101 1.06 18.42 10.13
N LEU A 102 0.52 19.40 9.38
CA LEU A 102 1.26 20.18 8.39
C LEU A 102 2.37 21.05 8.98
N ALA A 103 2.24 21.48 10.25
CA ALA A 103 3.31 22.21 10.94
C ALA A 103 4.51 21.32 11.30
N ALA A 104 4.35 19.99 11.26
CA ALA A 104 5.39 19.00 11.52
C ALA A 104 6.09 18.50 10.23
N ASP A 105 5.51 18.74 9.05
CA ASP A 105 6.01 18.22 7.78
C ASP A 105 6.69 19.29 6.91
N THR A 106 7.92 19.01 6.47
CA THR A 106 8.60 19.76 5.41
C THR A 106 9.21 18.78 4.41
N HIS A 107 8.43 18.28 3.43
CA HIS A 107 9.01 17.36 2.44
C HIS A 107 8.66 17.71 0.99
N HIS A 108 9.71 17.56 0.16
CA HIS A 108 9.87 17.99 -1.22
C HIS A 108 9.67 16.80 -2.17
N GLY A 109 8.81 16.95 -3.18
CA GLY A 109 8.84 16.13 -4.38
C GLY A 109 9.84 16.70 -5.38
N ASP A 110 11.10 16.24 -5.36
CA ASP A 110 12.08 16.58 -6.40
C ASP A 110 11.93 15.62 -7.59
N GLY A 111 10.84 15.76 -8.34
CA GLY A 111 10.69 15.12 -9.65
C GLY A 111 11.25 16.01 -10.75
N THR A 112 12.43 15.69 -11.30
CA THR A 112 12.94 16.35 -12.52
C THR A 112 12.71 15.51 -13.80
N GLU A 113 12.01 14.38 -13.66
CA GLU A 113 11.70 13.43 -14.72
C GLU A 113 10.47 13.87 -15.55
N ASP A 114 10.42 13.41 -16.81
CA ASP A 114 9.24 13.53 -17.67
C ASP A 114 8.27 12.37 -17.43
N ALA A 115 7.11 12.65 -16.85
CA ALA A 115 6.10 11.65 -16.50
C ALA A 115 5.52 10.88 -17.70
N ARG A 116 5.76 11.33 -18.94
CA ARG A 116 5.44 10.59 -20.15
C ARG A 116 6.44 9.48 -20.41
N GLY A 117 7.74 9.71 -20.16
CA GLY A 117 8.81 8.77 -20.49
C GLY A 117 8.97 8.48 -22.00
N ASP A 118 8.57 9.43 -22.85
CA ASP A 118 8.56 9.31 -24.31
C ASP A 118 9.67 10.14 -24.95
N GLU A 119 10.69 9.47 -25.50
CA GLU A 119 11.85 10.13 -26.13
C GLU A 119 11.51 10.78 -27.48
N ALA A 120 10.29 10.58 -28.01
CA ALA A 120 9.84 11.24 -29.23
C ALA A 120 9.46 12.71 -29.03
N ARG A 121 9.38 13.19 -27.78
CA ARG A 121 8.96 14.54 -27.40
C ARG A 121 10.05 15.25 -26.57
N PRO A 122 10.13 16.60 -26.59
CA PRO A 122 10.94 17.34 -25.62
C PRO A 122 10.50 17.04 -24.18
N PRO A 123 11.41 16.93 -23.22
CA PRO A 123 11.06 16.51 -21.85
C PRO A 123 10.15 17.54 -21.17
N LEU A 124 9.01 17.08 -20.67
CA LEU A 124 8.13 17.87 -19.80
C LEU A 124 8.68 17.79 -18.38
N ARG A 125 9.03 18.94 -17.79
CA ARG A 125 9.51 19.03 -16.41
C ARG A 125 8.58 19.95 -15.64
N PRO A 126 7.47 19.43 -15.12
CA PRO A 126 6.51 20.27 -14.45
C PRO A 126 7.12 20.80 -13.15
N ALA A 127 6.97 22.10 -12.90
CA ALA A 127 7.33 22.73 -11.63
C ALA A 127 6.03 22.92 -10.83
N PRO A 128 5.74 22.09 -9.81
CA PRO A 128 4.50 22.23 -9.07
C PRO A 128 4.45 23.59 -8.38
N LYS A 129 3.34 24.32 -8.58
CA LYS A 129 2.96 25.47 -7.75
C LYS A 129 1.79 25.05 -6.88
N VAL A 130 2.07 24.52 -5.69
CA VAL A 130 1.02 24.29 -4.69
C VAL A 130 0.60 25.65 -4.14
N PRO A 131 -0.69 26.05 -4.21
CA PRO A 131 -1.14 27.31 -3.63
C PRO A 131 -0.93 27.32 -2.11
N GLU A 132 -0.39 28.43 -1.58
CA GLU A 132 -0.36 28.68 -0.14
C GLU A 132 -1.80 28.88 0.38
N ASP A 133 -2.14 28.17 1.46
CA ASP A 133 -3.25 28.49 2.37
C ASP A 133 -4.65 28.66 1.75
N ALA A 134 -5.24 27.56 1.27
CA ALA A 134 -6.70 27.43 1.25
C ALA A 134 -7.23 27.13 2.67
N ALA A 135 -8.40 27.66 3.02
CA ALA A 135 -9.07 27.28 4.26
C ALA A 135 -9.25 25.76 4.31
N LEU A 136 -8.80 25.11 5.40
CA LEU A 136 -8.91 23.67 5.55
C LEU A 136 -10.39 23.25 5.52
N PRO A 137 -10.75 22.23 4.70
CA PRO A 137 -12.11 21.70 4.68
C PRO A 137 -12.48 21.11 6.04
N ALA A 138 -13.77 21.12 6.38
CA ALA A 138 -14.27 20.65 7.69
C ALA A 138 -13.87 19.21 8.02
N ARG A 139 -13.75 18.34 7.01
CA ARG A 139 -13.31 16.94 7.17
C ARG A 139 -11.88 16.80 7.71
N LEU A 140 -11.05 17.85 7.61
CA LEU A 140 -9.67 17.88 8.09
C LEU A 140 -9.51 18.59 9.47
N THR A 141 -10.63 18.93 10.12
CA THR A 141 -10.65 19.67 11.40
C THR A 141 -11.63 19.08 12.44
N THR A 142 -11.81 17.76 12.45
CA THR A 142 -12.77 17.11 13.36
C THR A 142 -12.28 17.02 14.82
N LEU A 143 -10.96 16.97 15.06
CA LEU A 143 -10.38 16.86 16.40
C LEU A 143 -10.67 18.10 17.28
N PRO A 144 -10.51 19.36 16.82
CA PRO A 144 -10.96 20.52 17.57
C PRO A 144 -12.43 20.47 17.99
N LYS A 145 -13.31 19.94 17.13
CA LYS A 145 -14.74 19.79 17.48
C LYS A 145 -14.94 18.70 18.53
N ALA A 146 -14.21 17.60 18.44
CA ALA A 146 -14.23 16.56 19.46
C ALA A 146 -13.77 17.12 20.83
N ALA A 147 -12.72 17.94 20.88
CA ALA A 147 -12.24 18.60 22.09
C ALA A 147 -13.33 19.49 22.73
N GLU A 148 -14.06 20.25 21.91
CA GLU A 148 -15.18 21.09 22.38
C GLU A 148 -16.31 20.24 22.98
N LEU A 149 -16.66 19.12 22.33
CA LEU A 149 -17.78 18.27 22.73
C LEU A 149 -17.48 17.44 23.99
N THR A 150 -16.23 17.03 24.20
CA THR A 150 -15.83 16.18 25.33
C THR A 150 -15.26 16.98 26.49
N GLY A 151 -14.69 18.16 26.23
CA GLY A 151 -13.86 18.89 27.20
C GLY A 151 -12.45 18.31 27.37
N ILE A 152 -12.08 17.29 26.60
CA ILE A 152 -10.75 16.66 26.64
C ILE A 152 -9.76 17.54 25.84
N PRO A 153 -8.54 17.81 26.36
CA PRO A 153 -7.52 18.55 25.63
C PRO A 153 -7.14 17.92 24.28
N ALA A 154 -6.86 18.76 23.28
CA ALA A 154 -6.50 18.29 21.93
C ALA A 154 -5.25 17.38 21.91
N GLU A 155 -4.27 17.62 22.79
CA GLU A 155 -3.09 16.78 22.91
C GLU A 155 -3.45 15.35 23.32
N GLU A 156 -4.32 15.19 24.31
CA GLU A 156 -4.77 13.89 24.80
C GLU A 156 -5.61 13.15 23.74
N LEU A 157 -6.43 13.88 22.95
CA LEU A 157 -7.14 13.31 21.80
C LEU A 157 -6.21 12.82 20.68
N ARG A 158 -4.97 13.32 20.58
CA ARG A 158 -3.97 12.85 19.61
C ARG A 158 -3.20 11.64 20.11
N SER A 159 -2.79 11.64 21.38
CA SER A 159 -1.86 10.64 21.92
C SER A 159 -2.53 9.46 22.63
N GLU A 160 -3.73 9.64 23.19
CA GLU A 160 -4.40 8.63 24.01
C GLU A 160 -5.57 7.98 23.26
N GLU A 161 -5.46 6.66 23.02
CA GLU A 161 -6.47 5.89 22.28
C GLU A 161 -7.88 6.00 22.91
N SER A 162 -7.97 5.98 24.24
CA SER A 162 -9.25 6.06 24.96
C SER A 162 -9.94 7.42 24.84
N ALA A 163 -9.16 8.51 24.92
CA ALA A 163 -9.65 9.87 24.70
C ALA A 163 -10.11 10.06 23.25
N ASN A 164 -9.32 9.55 22.30
CA ASN A 164 -9.65 9.60 20.88
C ASN A 164 -10.99 8.88 20.58
N ILE A 165 -11.20 7.69 21.16
CA ILE A 165 -12.46 6.96 21.08
C ILE A 165 -13.63 7.76 21.66
N ALA A 166 -13.45 8.38 22.82
CA ALA A 166 -14.47 9.26 23.42
C ALA A 166 -14.80 10.45 22.49
N GLY A 167 -13.79 11.08 21.89
CA GLY A 167 -13.96 12.15 20.90
C GLY A 167 -14.78 11.72 19.69
N GLY A 168 -14.48 10.55 19.11
CA GLY A 168 -15.26 10.01 17.99
C GLY A 168 -16.70 9.64 18.37
N ALA A 169 -16.92 9.08 19.56
CA ALA A 169 -18.26 8.81 20.08
C ALA A 169 -19.08 10.09 20.29
N ALA A 170 -18.44 11.15 20.79
CA ALA A 170 -19.05 12.46 20.95
C ALA A 170 -19.45 13.09 19.61
N LEU A 171 -18.61 12.96 18.58
CA LEU A 171 -18.92 13.42 17.21
C LEU A 171 -20.12 12.68 16.62
N LEU A 172 -20.20 11.35 16.78
CA LEU A 172 -21.37 10.57 16.34
C LEU A 172 -22.65 11.00 17.06
N ALA A 173 -22.61 11.15 18.38
CA ALA A 173 -23.75 11.60 19.16
C ALA A 173 -24.19 13.03 18.80
N ALA A 174 -23.24 13.93 18.50
CA ALA A 174 -23.53 15.27 17.99
C ALA A 174 -24.19 15.21 16.61
N ALA A 175 -23.66 14.42 15.68
CA ALA A 175 -24.24 14.25 14.35
C ALA A 175 -25.67 13.70 14.39
N GLN A 176 -25.95 12.74 15.29
CA GLN A 176 -27.31 12.20 15.50
C GLN A 176 -28.28 13.29 15.97
N LYS A 177 -27.86 14.14 16.93
CA LYS A 177 -28.66 15.26 17.44
C LYS A 177 -28.91 16.32 16.38
N ASP A 178 -27.89 16.66 15.58
CA ASP A 178 -27.99 17.65 14.50
C ASP A 178 -28.94 17.20 13.39
N LEU A 179 -29.10 15.88 13.19
CA LEU A 179 -30.11 15.30 12.29
C LEU A 179 -31.54 15.30 12.88
N GLY A 180 -31.72 15.82 14.11
CA GLY A 180 -32.98 15.81 14.83
C GLY A 180 -33.45 14.40 15.23
N ALA A 181 -32.55 13.43 15.26
CA ALA A 181 -32.84 12.06 15.65
C ALA A 181 -32.52 11.82 17.14
N PRO A 182 -33.29 11.01 17.86
CA PRO A 182 -32.96 10.64 19.23
C PRO A 182 -31.70 9.76 19.26
N LEU A 183 -30.98 9.81 20.38
CA LEU A 183 -29.97 8.78 20.69
C LEU A 183 -30.70 7.45 20.92
N SER A 184 -30.15 6.37 20.36
CA SER A 184 -30.79 5.06 20.38
C SER A 184 -29.77 3.95 20.63
N SER A 185 -30.21 2.88 21.30
CA SER A 185 -29.42 1.66 21.43
C SER A 185 -29.48 0.77 20.19
N ASP A 186 -30.40 1.03 19.25
CA ASP A 186 -30.51 0.26 18.01
C ASP A 186 -29.51 0.79 16.97
N PRO A 187 -28.50 -0.01 16.55
CA PRO A 187 -27.56 0.42 15.53
C PRO A 187 -28.22 0.79 14.20
N ALA A 188 -29.40 0.26 13.86
CA ALA A 188 -30.08 0.59 12.60
C ALA A 188 -30.48 2.08 12.50
N GLU A 189 -30.64 2.76 13.63
CA GLU A 189 -31.09 4.15 13.71
C GLU A 189 -29.95 5.18 13.64
N TRP A 190 -28.72 4.77 13.30
CA TRP A 190 -27.53 5.64 13.29
C TRP A 190 -26.97 5.92 11.90
N TYR A 191 -27.61 5.45 10.83
CA TYR A 191 -27.06 5.53 9.48
C TYR A 191 -26.75 6.96 9.05
N GLY A 192 -27.63 7.92 9.33
CA GLY A 192 -27.39 9.32 9.02
C GLY A 192 -26.19 9.91 9.78
N ALA A 193 -26.03 9.58 11.06
CA ALA A 193 -24.89 10.05 11.88
C ALA A 193 -23.56 9.45 11.40
N VAL A 194 -23.56 8.15 11.06
CA VAL A 194 -22.40 7.49 10.46
C VAL A 194 -22.03 8.12 9.12
N ALA A 195 -23.01 8.42 8.28
CA ALA A 195 -22.80 9.08 6.99
C ALA A 195 -22.23 10.50 7.16
N ARG A 196 -22.67 11.26 8.17
CA ARG A 196 -22.10 12.57 8.52
C ARG A 196 -20.67 12.48 9.07
N PHE A 197 -20.35 11.42 9.81
CA PHE A 197 -19.03 11.22 10.40
C PHE A 197 -17.92 11.15 9.34
N SER A 198 -18.23 10.68 8.13
CA SER A 198 -17.25 10.62 7.03
C SER A 198 -16.70 12.00 6.63
N GLY A 199 -17.39 13.09 6.99
CA GLY A 199 -17.03 14.45 6.57
C GLY A 199 -17.29 14.74 5.08
N ALA A 200 -18.01 13.85 4.38
CA ALA A 200 -18.38 14.05 2.98
C ALA A 200 -19.39 15.20 2.83
N ASP A 201 -19.26 15.95 1.75
CA ASP A 201 -20.16 17.06 1.39
C ASP A 201 -21.28 16.64 0.42
N ASP A 202 -21.22 15.41 -0.09
CA ASP A 202 -22.22 14.83 -0.97
C ASP A 202 -22.83 13.51 -0.46
N THR A 203 -24.05 13.26 -0.91
CA THR A 203 -24.88 12.13 -0.48
C THR A 203 -24.29 10.78 -0.89
N ALA A 204 -23.68 10.66 -2.08
CA ALA A 204 -23.19 9.38 -2.59
C ALA A 204 -21.96 8.92 -1.80
N THR A 205 -21.05 9.83 -1.48
CA THR A 205 -19.86 9.55 -0.67
C THR A 205 -20.22 9.21 0.77
N ALA A 206 -21.08 10.02 1.40
CA ALA A 206 -21.56 9.77 2.76
C ALA A 206 -22.28 8.40 2.86
N ALA A 207 -23.09 8.05 1.85
CA ALA A 207 -23.74 6.76 1.77
C ALA A 207 -22.75 5.60 1.56
N ALA A 208 -21.76 5.74 0.66
CA ALA A 208 -20.76 4.71 0.41
C ALA A 208 -19.96 4.39 1.69
N TYR A 209 -19.49 5.42 2.40
CA TYR A 209 -18.82 5.26 3.69
C TYR A 209 -19.71 4.56 4.73
N ALA A 210 -20.96 5.00 4.89
CA ALA A 210 -21.88 4.37 5.83
C ALA A 210 -22.18 2.91 5.45
N ASN A 211 -22.36 2.60 4.16
CA ASN A 211 -22.57 1.23 3.71
C ASN A 211 -21.42 0.30 4.09
N ASP A 212 -20.17 0.78 4.01
CA ASP A 212 -18.99 0.02 4.42
C ASP A 212 -18.96 -0.22 5.93
N VAL A 213 -19.28 0.80 6.75
CA VAL A 213 -19.41 0.65 8.21
C VAL A 213 -20.45 -0.43 8.54
N TYR A 214 -21.61 -0.40 7.89
CA TYR A 214 -22.66 -1.41 8.14
C TYR A 214 -22.30 -2.78 7.56
N GLU A 215 -21.49 -2.87 6.51
CA GLU A 215 -20.92 -4.14 6.06
C GLU A 215 -20.01 -4.75 7.14
N VAL A 216 -19.15 -3.95 7.75
CA VAL A 216 -18.29 -4.35 8.86
C VAL A 216 -19.11 -4.77 10.08
N ILE A 217 -20.18 -4.05 10.43
CA ILE A 217 -21.10 -4.46 11.51
C ILE A 217 -21.77 -5.80 11.20
N ARG A 218 -22.26 -6.00 9.98
CA ARG A 218 -22.95 -7.24 9.60
C ARG A 218 -22.03 -8.46 9.60
N THR A 219 -20.80 -8.28 9.15
CA THR A 219 -19.81 -9.37 8.99
C THR A 219 -19.00 -9.63 10.25
N GLY A 220 -18.85 -8.62 11.12
CA GLY A 220 -17.94 -8.67 12.26
C GLY A 220 -16.48 -8.62 11.85
N GLN A 221 -15.61 -8.26 12.78
CA GLN A 221 -14.16 -8.20 12.58
C GLN A 221 -13.44 -8.60 13.88
N GLU A 222 -12.24 -9.15 13.77
CA GLU A 222 -11.38 -9.43 14.92
C GLU A 222 -9.91 -9.34 14.50
N ARG A 223 -9.11 -8.55 15.24
CA ARG A 223 -7.67 -8.44 15.01
C ARG A 223 -6.92 -8.01 16.25
N PHE A 224 -5.59 -8.15 16.19
CA PHE A 224 -4.67 -7.44 17.06
C PHE A 224 -4.29 -6.11 16.41
N THR A 225 -4.29 -5.04 17.19
CA THR A 225 -3.81 -3.72 16.78
C THR A 225 -2.28 -3.69 16.70
N ASP A 226 -1.75 -2.63 16.12
CA ASP A 226 -0.33 -2.25 16.16
C ASP A 226 0.26 -2.19 17.59
N SER A 227 -0.56 -1.78 18.57
CA SER A 227 -0.23 -1.79 20.01
C SER A 227 -0.41 -3.16 20.69
N GLY A 228 -0.77 -4.20 19.93
CA GLY A 228 -0.97 -5.56 20.42
C GLY A 228 -2.28 -5.77 21.20
N GLN A 229 -3.22 -4.84 21.13
CA GLN A 229 -4.55 -4.97 21.74
C GLN A 229 -5.44 -5.87 20.88
N ARG A 230 -6.12 -6.84 21.47
CA ARG A 230 -7.14 -7.62 20.76
C ARG A 230 -8.45 -6.85 20.77
N VAL A 231 -8.98 -6.54 19.60
CA VAL A 231 -10.28 -5.88 19.42
C VAL A 231 -11.17 -6.77 18.56
N ALA A 232 -12.44 -6.88 18.96
CA ALA A 232 -13.45 -7.67 18.29
C ALA A 232 -14.77 -6.93 18.17
N LEU A 233 -15.36 -7.01 16.98
CA LEU A 233 -16.72 -6.63 16.65
C LEU A 233 -17.48 -7.89 16.28
N ALA A 234 -18.42 -8.31 17.13
CA ALA A 234 -19.28 -9.45 16.82
C ALA A 234 -20.19 -9.15 15.62
N ALA A 235 -20.32 -10.12 14.72
CA ALA A 235 -21.17 -10.00 13.54
C ALA A 235 -22.65 -9.82 13.91
N GLN A 236 -23.31 -8.85 13.28
CA GLN A 236 -24.75 -8.59 13.45
C GLN A 236 -25.46 -8.65 12.09
N PRO A 237 -25.64 -9.84 11.49
CA PRO A 237 -26.11 -9.99 10.11
C PRO A 237 -27.55 -9.48 9.88
N GLY A 238 -28.35 -9.34 10.95
CA GLY A 238 -29.73 -8.85 10.88
C GLY A 238 -29.87 -7.32 10.89
N VAL A 239 -28.80 -6.56 11.09
CA VAL A 239 -28.86 -5.09 11.13
C VAL A 239 -29.16 -4.55 9.73
N THR A 240 -30.30 -3.88 9.61
CA THR A 240 -30.74 -3.19 8.39
C THR A 240 -30.83 -1.70 8.69
N PRO A 241 -29.87 -0.88 8.23
CA PRO A 241 -29.87 0.56 8.53
C PRO A 241 -31.06 1.29 7.92
N ASP A 242 -31.59 2.29 8.64
CA ASP A 242 -32.54 3.26 8.09
C ASP A 242 -31.82 4.27 7.18
N THR A 243 -31.68 3.92 5.90
CA THR A 243 -30.98 4.76 4.93
C THR A 243 -31.71 6.07 4.61
N ALA A 244 -33.01 6.17 4.92
CA ALA A 244 -33.80 7.40 4.72
C ALA A 244 -33.37 8.54 5.66
N GLN A 245 -32.63 8.25 6.73
CA GLN A 245 -32.03 9.27 7.59
C GLN A 245 -31.09 10.22 6.84
N LEU A 246 -30.45 9.73 5.77
CA LEU A 246 -29.52 10.52 4.98
C LEU A 246 -30.19 11.71 4.30
N ASP A 247 -31.50 11.64 4.00
CA ASP A 247 -32.26 12.75 3.43
C ASP A 247 -32.28 13.99 4.36
N ARG A 248 -32.12 13.78 5.68
CA ARG A 248 -32.06 14.85 6.69
C ARG A 248 -30.68 15.50 6.78
N ALA A 249 -29.65 14.91 6.15
CA ALA A 249 -28.30 15.44 6.18
C ALA A 249 -28.11 16.65 5.25
N GLY A 250 -29.06 16.94 4.35
CA GLY A 250 -28.98 18.14 3.49
C GLY A 250 -27.69 18.22 2.65
N LEU A 251 -27.08 17.08 2.35
CA LEU A 251 -25.83 16.98 1.59
C LEU A 251 -26.09 17.27 0.12
N ARG A 252 -25.05 17.70 -0.61
CA ARG A 252 -25.13 17.91 -2.05
C ARG A 252 -25.44 16.59 -2.74
N ARG A 253 -26.07 16.65 -3.92
CA ARG A 253 -26.11 15.51 -4.84
C ARG A 253 -24.91 15.57 -5.77
N SER A 254 -24.05 14.56 -5.71
CA SER A 254 -22.99 14.32 -6.69
C SER A 254 -23.54 13.53 -7.88
N SER A 255 -22.78 13.51 -8.98
CA SER A 255 -23.15 12.79 -10.20
C SER A 255 -21.97 11.94 -10.64
N ALA A 256 -22.22 10.63 -10.77
CA ALA A 256 -21.30 9.69 -11.42
C ALA A 256 -21.49 9.66 -12.94
N ALA A 257 -22.27 10.60 -13.52
CA ALA A 257 -22.53 10.61 -14.95
C ALA A 257 -21.23 10.68 -15.74
N GLY A 258 -21.07 9.72 -16.65
CA GLY A 258 -19.89 9.62 -17.49
C GLY A 258 -18.69 8.95 -16.83
N THR A 259 -18.69 8.61 -15.53
CA THR A 259 -17.54 7.95 -14.90
C THR A 259 -17.46 6.44 -15.21
N GLU A 260 -16.26 5.87 -15.07
CA GLU A 260 -15.96 4.45 -15.27
C GLU A 260 -15.72 3.74 -13.94
N CYS A 261 -16.69 3.86 -13.03
CA CYS A 261 -16.63 3.33 -11.67
C CYS A 261 -17.75 2.31 -11.41
N PRO A 262 -17.55 1.32 -10.51
CA PRO A 262 -18.65 0.45 -10.08
C PRO A 262 -19.67 1.23 -9.23
N THR A 263 -20.92 0.78 -9.17
CA THR A 263 -21.97 1.44 -8.38
C THR A 263 -21.77 1.35 -6.87
N SER A 264 -20.83 0.51 -6.43
CA SER A 264 -20.48 0.28 -5.02
C SER A 264 -19.49 1.31 -4.45
N VAL A 265 -19.07 2.31 -5.23
CA VAL A 265 -18.20 3.39 -4.78
C VAL A 265 -18.82 4.75 -5.13
N SER A 266 -18.48 5.78 -4.36
CA SER A 266 -18.75 7.15 -4.78
C SER A 266 -17.68 7.59 -5.76
N CYS A 267 -18.11 8.10 -6.91
CA CYS A 267 -17.22 8.47 -7.98
C CYS A 267 -17.76 9.69 -8.73
N GLU A 268 -16.94 10.73 -8.87
CA GLU A 268 -17.29 11.94 -9.61
C GLU A 268 -16.35 12.19 -10.78
N TRP A 269 -16.82 12.98 -11.76
CA TRP A 269 -16.01 13.37 -12.91
C TRP A 269 -15.39 14.75 -12.66
N VAL A 270 -14.05 14.80 -12.59
CA VAL A 270 -13.26 16.03 -12.47
C VAL A 270 -12.21 16.00 -13.57
N PRO A 271 -12.51 16.46 -14.79
CA PRO A 271 -11.66 16.20 -15.95
C PRO A 271 -10.27 16.82 -15.81
N ALA A 272 -9.24 16.08 -16.21
CA ALA A 272 -7.97 16.67 -16.62
C ALA A 272 -8.17 17.33 -18.00
N PRO A 273 -7.74 18.58 -18.21
CA PRO A 273 -7.97 19.27 -19.47
C PRO A 273 -7.12 18.65 -20.61
N TYR A 274 -7.69 18.66 -21.82
CA TYR A 274 -6.97 18.40 -23.06
C TYR A 274 -7.11 19.64 -23.94
N GLU A 275 -6.13 20.54 -23.83
CA GLU A 275 -6.15 21.83 -24.51
C GLU A 275 -4.74 22.25 -24.92
N GLU A 276 -4.61 23.02 -26.00
CA GLU A 276 -3.34 23.64 -26.40
C GLU A 276 -3.00 24.79 -25.46
N PHE A 277 -1.72 24.90 -25.11
CA PHE A 277 -1.15 26.08 -24.47
C PHE A 277 0.10 26.54 -25.25
N GLY A 278 0.76 27.61 -24.79
CA GLY A 278 1.88 28.24 -25.53
C GLY A 278 2.97 27.23 -25.98
N ASP A 279 3.76 27.62 -26.98
CA ASP A 279 4.89 26.83 -27.52
C ASP A 279 4.53 25.52 -28.25
N ASN A 280 3.32 25.42 -28.82
CA ASN A 280 2.79 24.21 -29.49
C ASN A 280 2.73 22.99 -28.58
N ASP A 281 2.52 23.21 -27.29
CA ASP A 281 2.35 22.14 -26.29
C ASP A 281 0.87 22.00 -25.93
N TYR A 282 0.49 20.86 -25.35
CA TYR A 282 -0.90 20.54 -25.06
C TYR A 282 -1.06 19.65 -23.83
N GLY A 283 -2.31 19.61 -23.35
CA GLY A 283 -2.75 19.16 -22.02
C GLY A 283 -2.25 17.81 -21.51
N ASN A 284 -2.67 17.48 -20.28
CA ASN A 284 -2.03 16.50 -19.40
C ASN A 284 -2.01 15.02 -19.86
N HIS A 285 -2.61 14.67 -20.99
CA HIS A 285 -2.83 13.30 -21.44
C HIS A 285 -2.93 13.23 -22.98
N ASP A 286 -2.89 12.03 -23.55
CA ASP A 286 -3.08 11.82 -25.00
C ASP A 286 -4.40 11.11 -25.28
N VAL A 287 -5.23 11.67 -26.18
CA VAL A 287 -6.47 11.04 -26.62
C VAL A 287 -6.15 9.72 -27.33
N GLY A 288 -6.95 8.68 -27.09
CA GLY A 288 -6.80 7.36 -27.69
C GLY A 288 -8.12 6.59 -27.83
N ASP A 289 -8.01 5.32 -28.23
CA ASP A 289 -9.15 4.41 -28.44
C ASP A 289 -8.92 3.05 -27.75
N ARG A 290 -8.38 3.07 -26.52
CA ARG A 290 -8.18 1.84 -25.73
C ARG A 290 -9.52 1.33 -25.19
N PRO A 291 -9.71 0.01 -25.02
CA PRO A 291 -8.76 -1.07 -25.29
C PRO A 291 -8.76 -1.55 -26.76
N ALA A 292 -9.49 -0.90 -27.67
CA ALA A 292 -9.63 -1.34 -29.06
C ALA A 292 -8.31 -1.17 -29.85
N SER A 293 -7.61 -0.05 -29.64
CA SER A 293 -6.33 0.25 -30.29
C SER A 293 -5.13 -0.43 -29.60
N GLN A 294 -5.12 -0.48 -28.27
CA GLN A 294 -4.13 -1.17 -27.43
C GLN A 294 -4.80 -1.73 -26.17
N ARG A 295 -4.40 -2.92 -25.76
CA ARG A 295 -4.92 -3.54 -24.53
C ARG A 295 -4.46 -2.75 -23.30
N ILE A 296 -5.39 -2.54 -22.37
CA ILE A 296 -5.06 -2.14 -21.00
C ILE A 296 -4.68 -3.40 -20.24
N ARG A 297 -3.44 -3.44 -19.74
CA ARG A 297 -2.80 -4.60 -19.13
C ARG A 297 -2.47 -4.37 -17.66
N TYR A 298 -2.27 -3.12 -17.25
CA TYR A 298 -1.80 -2.79 -15.92
C TYR A 298 -2.73 -1.82 -15.21
N ILE A 299 -2.73 -1.90 -13.89
CA ILE A 299 -3.20 -0.84 -13.00
C ILE A 299 -2.00 -0.42 -12.17
N VAL A 300 -1.67 0.87 -12.15
CA VAL A 300 -0.54 1.40 -11.37
C VAL A 300 -1.11 2.15 -10.16
N VAL A 301 -0.72 1.70 -8.98
CA VAL A 301 -1.01 2.31 -7.68
C VAL A 301 0.10 3.32 -7.39
N HIS A 302 -0.31 4.54 -7.09
CA HIS A 302 0.54 5.65 -6.69
C HIS A 302 0.09 6.18 -5.33
N ASP A 303 0.97 6.94 -4.70
CA ASP A 303 0.54 7.97 -3.75
C ASP A 303 0.81 9.37 -4.32
N THR A 304 0.07 10.34 -3.82
CA THR A 304 0.04 11.69 -4.39
C THR A 304 1.19 12.60 -3.98
N GLU A 305 1.99 12.22 -2.97
CA GLU A 305 2.88 13.11 -2.22
C GLU A 305 2.24 14.48 -1.88
N GLY A 306 0.94 14.46 -1.55
CA GLY A 306 0.15 15.68 -1.35
C GLY A 306 -1.31 15.46 -0.94
N GLY A 307 -1.93 16.48 -0.34
CA GLY A 307 -3.34 16.45 0.06
C GLY A 307 -4.33 16.65 -1.10
N TRP A 308 -5.55 16.13 -0.94
CA TRP A 308 -6.62 16.10 -1.95
C TRP A 308 -6.83 17.42 -2.71
N GLU A 309 -6.90 18.55 -2.00
CA GLU A 309 -7.14 19.87 -2.59
C GLU A 309 -6.00 20.31 -3.50
N GLY A 310 -4.75 20.07 -3.09
CA GLY A 310 -3.57 20.37 -3.90
C GLY A 310 -3.56 19.50 -5.15
N VAL A 311 -3.80 18.21 -4.99
CA VAL A 311 -3.86 17.21 -6.07
C VAL A 311 -4.95 17.55 -7.09
N LEU A 312 -6.14 17.98 -6.64
CA LEU A 312 -7.23 18.43 -7.52
C LEU A 312 -6.94 19.73 -8.26
N ASN A 313 -5.99 20.55 -7.78
CA ASN A 313 -5.52 21.70 -8.55
C ASN A 313 -4.49 21.27 -9.60
N LEU A 314 -3.56 20.38 -9.24
CA LEU A 314 -2.55 19.84 -10.16
C LEU A 314 -3.19 19.15 -11.37
N ILE A 315 -4.20 18.30 -11.14
CA ILE A 315 -4.87 17.57 -12.22
C ILE A 315 -5.66 18.47 -13.19
N LYS A 316 -5.98 19.69 -12.78
CA LYS A 316 -6.69 20.69 -13.59
C LYS A 316 -5.75 21.68 -14.28
N ASP A 317 -4.46 21.66 -13.94
CA ASP A 317 -3.47 22.52 -14.58
C ASP A 317 -3.08 21.88 -15.92
N PRO A 318 -3.43 22.51 -17.08
CA PRO A 318 -3.13 21.95 -18.40
C PRO A 318 -1.63 21.76 -18.66
N THR A 319 -0.77 22.45 -17.91
CA THR A 319 0.69 22.38 -18.06
C THR A 319 1.33 21.28 -17.20
N TYR A 320 0.53 20.54 -16.44
CA TYR A 320 0.96 19.48 -15.54
C TYR A 320 0.69 18.09 -16.12
N VAL A 321 1.00 17.05 -15.34
CA VAL A 321 0.79 15.63 -15.72
C VAL A 321 -0.61 15.15 -15.31
N SER A 322 -0.96 13.91 -15.62
CA SER A 322 -2.28 13.35 -15.24
C SER A 322 -2.25 11.89 -14.85
N TRP A 323 -3.35 11.47 -14.25
CA TRP A 323 -3.68 10.10 -13.87
C TRP A 323 -5.18 9.88 -14.10
N ASN A 324 -5.65 8.63 -14.00
CA ASN A 324 -7.05 8.33 -14.29
C ASN A 324 -7.96 8.60 -13.09
N TYR A 325 -7.51 8.31 -11.87
CA TYR A 325 -8.33 8.43 -10.66
C TYR A 325 -7.54 8.97 -9.47
N THR A 326 -8.13 9.87 -8.69
CA THR A 326 -7.68 10.21 -7.33
C THR A 326 -8.60 9.57 -6.30
N LEU A 327 -8.04 9.03 -5.22
CA LEU A 327 -8.76 8.41 -4.12
C LEU A 327 -8.49 9.20 -2.83
N ARG A 328 -9.56 9.67 -2.19
CA ARG A 328 -9.51 10.46 -0.97
C ARG A 328 -9.39 9.57 0.26
N SER A 329 -8.46 9.90 1.15
CA SER A 329 -8.14 9.08 2.32
C SER A 329 -9.25 9.13 3.37
N THR A 330 -9.86 10.30 3.65
CA THR A 330 -10.79 10.46 4.77
C THR A 330 -12.09 9.64 4.67
N ASP A 331 -12.56 9.35 3.45
CA ASP A 331 -13.89 8.75 3.23
C ASP A 331 -13.96 7.78 2.04
N GLY A 332 -12.86 7.56 1.33
CA GLY A 332 -12.80 6.67 0.17
C GLY A 332 -13.52 7.21 -1.07
N HIS A 333 -13.74 8.53 -1.16
CA HIS A 333 -14.26 9.17 -2.37
C HIS A 333 -13.30 9.01 -3.55
N ILE A 334 -13.84 8.87 -4.77
CA ILE A 334 -13.07 8.73 -6.00
C ILE A 334 -13.40 9.88 -6.95
N ALA A 335 -12.38 10.55 -7.49
CA ALA A 335 -12.54 11.43 -8.63
C ALA A 335 -11.88 10.79 -9.86
N GLN A 336 -12.59 10.69 -10.98
CA GLN A 336 -12.03 10.27 -12.26
C GLN A 336 -11.67 11.50 -13.11
N HIS A 337 -10.49 11.50 -13.71
CA HIS A 337 -9.92 12.62 -14.45
C HIS A 337 -9.70 12.34 -15.93
N VAL A 338 -9.21 11.14 -16.26
CA VAL A 338 -8.94 10.69 -17.64
C VAL A 338 -9.69 9.38 -17.89
N LYS A 339 -10.34 9.26 -19.04
CA LYS A 339 -11.03 8.03 -19.45
C LYS A 339 -10.00 6.94 -19.75
N ALA A 340 -10.33 5.69 -19.44
CA ALA A 340 -9.45 4.56 -19.70
C ALA A 340 -9.09 4.40 -21.19
N LYS A 341 -9.93 4.91 -22.11
CA LYS A 341 -9.63 4.91 -23.55
C LYS A 341 -8.45 5.81 -23.92
N ASP A 342 -8.23 6.89 -23.16
CA ASP A 342 -7.19 7.89 -23.36
C ASP A 342 -5.99 7.58 -22.45
N VAL A 343 -4.80 8.08 -22.76
CA VAL A 343 -3.53 7.74 -22.11
C VAL A 343 -3.10 8.86 -21.16
N ALA A 344 -3.28 8.64 -19.86
CA ALA A 344 -2.78 9.54 -18.82
C ALA A 344 -1.25 9.45 -18.67
N TRP A 345 -0.63 10.51 -18.15
CA TRP A 345 0.82 10.65 -18.02
C TRP A 345 1.28 10.42 -16.58
N HIS A 346 1.20 9.19 -16.07
CA HIS A 346 1.43 8.91 -14.65
C HIS A 346 2.67 8.04 -14.37
N ALA A 347 3.12 7.21 -15.30
CA ALA A 347 4.08 6.13 -15.00
C ALA A 347 5.55 6.47 -15.27
N GLY A 348 5.89 7.58 -15.93
CA GLY A 348 7.27 7.86 -16.35
C GLY A 348 7.81 6.87 -17.41
N ASN A 349 6.96 5.99 -17.93
CA ASN A 349 7.29 5.02 -18.97
C ASN A 349 6.13 4.94 -19.96
N TRP A 350 6.36 5.43 -21.18
CA TRP A 350 5.31 5.57 -22.18
C TRP A 350 4.67 4.24 -22.60
N TYR A 351 5.45 3.16 -22.62
CA TYR A 351 4.92 1.81 -22.87
C TYR A 351 3.91 1.40 -21.80
N ILE A 352 4.21 1.69 -20.53
CA ILE A 352 3.34 1.39 -19.40
C ILE A 352 2.14 2.34 -19.37
N ASN A 353 2.32 3.66 -19.55
CA ASN A 353 1.22 4.63 -19.68
C ASN A 353 0.21 4.16 -20.76
N GLY A 354 0.70 3.84 -21.96
CA GLY A 354 -0.13 3.37 -23.07
C GLY A 354 -0.91 2.09 -22.76
N ALA A 355 -0.45 1.26 -21.83
CA ALA A 355 -1.07 -0.01 -21.46
C ALA A 355 -1.67 -0.02 -20.03
N SER A 356 -1.83 1.12 -19.36
CA SER A 356 -2.26 1.14 -17.96
C SER A 356 -3.31 2.20 -17.62
N VAL A 357 -3.85 2.04 -16.40
CA VAL A 357 -4.70 2.99 -15.69
C VAL A 357 -4.00 3.37 -14.39
N GLY A 358 -3.82 4.66 -14.12
CA GLY A 358 -3.17 5.17 -12.90
C GLY A 358 -4.16 5.59 -11.81
N LEU A 359 -3.93 5.12 -10.57
CA LEU A 359 -4.71 5.44 -9.37
C LEU A 359 -3.82 6.14 -8.34
N GLU A 360 -4.11 7.41 -8.08
CA GLU A 360 -3.45 8.24 -7.08
C GLU A 360 -4.16 8.14 -5.73
N HIS A 361 -3.48 7.63 -4.71
CA HIS A 361 -4.01 7.53 -3.36
C HIS A 361 -3.52 8.72 -2.55
N GLU A 362 -4.44 9.49 -1.97
CA GLU A 362 -4.07 10.63 -1.13
C GLU A 362 -3.13 10.19 0.01
N GLY A 363 -1.86 10.60 -0.08
CA GLY A 363 -0.89 10.46 0.99
C GLY A 363 0.56 10.70 0.59
N PHE A 364 1.49 10.16 1.39
CA PHE A 364 2.93 10.45 1.31
C PHE A 364 3.74 9.18 1.59
N LEU A 365 4.67 8.80 0.71
CA LEU A 365 5.44 7.56 0.85
C LEU A 365 6.40 7.62 2.05
N ALA A 366 7.03 8.79 2.26
CA ALA A 366 8.18 8.96 3.13
C ALA A 366 7.78 9.30 4.57
N ASN A 367 6.49 9.35 4.88
CA ASN A 367 5.99 9.59 6.22
C ASN A 367 5.62 8.24 6.88
N PRO A 368 6.52 7.62 7.66
CA PRO A 368 6.35 6.28 8.24
C PRO A 368 5.33 6.27 9.38
N ASP A 369 5.03 7.44 9.91
CA ASP A 369 4.00 7.72 10.89
C ASP A 369 2.63 7.89 10.19
N ALA A 370 2.65 8.15 8.87
CA ALA A 370 1.46 8.26 8.05
C ALA A 370 1.01 6.90 7.51
N TRP A 371 -0.28 6.65 7.72
CA TRP A 371 -0.96 5.42 7.34
C TRP A 371 -2.20 5.76 6.51
N TYR A 372 -2.67 4.78 5.73
CA TYR A 372 -3.81 4.91 4.83
C TYR A 372 -5.07 4.28 5.44
N THR A 373 -6.23 4.95 5.27
CA THR A 373 -7.47 4.48 5.90
C THR A 373 -8.05 3.22 5.24
N GLU A 374 -8.78 2.45 6.04
CA GLU A 374 -9.53 1.29 5.54
C GLU A 374 -10.59 1.69 4.52
N ALA A 375 -11.22 2.87 4.68
CA ALA A 375 -12.17 3.42 3.73
C ALA A 375 -11.56 3.58 2.31
N MET A 376 -10.36 4.14 2.22
CA MET A 376 -9.67 4.31 0.95
C MET A 376 -9.24 2.96 0.35
N TYR A 377 -8.67 2.07 1.15
CA TYR A 377 -8.30 0.71 0.70
C TYR A 377 -9.51 -0.05 0.11
N ARG A 378 -10.67 0.02 0.77
CA ARG A 378 -11.89 -0.67 0.30
C ARG A 378 -12.44 -0.08 -0.99
N SER A 379 -12.52 1.24 -1.09
CA SER A 379 -12.96 1.91 -2.32
C SER A 379 -12.00 1.63 -3.48
N SER A 380 -10.69 1.70 -3.23
CA SER A 380 -9.67 1.36 -4.21
C SER A 380 -9.79 -0.09 -4.69
N ALA A 381 -9.91 -1.04 -3.76
CA ALA A 381 -10.02 -2.46 -4.10
C ALA A 381 -11.27 -2.74 -4.95
N ARG A 382 -12.40 -2.10 -4.67
CA ARG A 382 -13.61 -2.24 -5.50
C ARG A 382 -13.42 -1.64 -6.90
N LEU A 383 -12.78 -0.48 -7.02
CA LEU A 383 -12.45 0.12 -8.31
C LEU A 383 -11.51 -0.78 -9.12
N VAL A 384 -10.43 -1.27 -8.50
CA VAL A 384 -9.46 -2.14 -9.16
C VAL A 384 -10.08 -3.46 -9.60
N LYS A 385 -10.92 -4.10 -8.78
CA LYS A 385 -11.67 -5.30 -9.21
C LYS A 385 -12.56 -5.02 -10.42
N TYR A 386 -13.29 -3.92 -10.40
CA TYR A 386 -14.15 -3.53 -11.52
C TYR A 386 -13.35 -3.29 -12.81
N LEU A 387 -12.23 -2.57 -12.73
CA LEU A 387 -11.37 -2.30 -13.88
C LEU A 387 -10.68 -3.58 -14.38
N ALA A 388 -10.25 -4.43 -13.45
CA ALA A 388 -9.63 -5.71 -13.76
C ALA A 388 -10.59 -6.66 -14.49
N ASP A 389 -11.83 -6.77 -14.01
CA ASP A 389 -12.87 -7.56 -14.67
C ASP A 389 -13.23 -6.98 -16.05
N ARG A 390 -13.32 -5.65 -16.16
CA ARG A 390 -13.68 -4.96 -17.41
C ARG A 390 -12.62 -5.12 -18.50
N TYR A 391 -11.34 -5.10 -18.14
CA TYR A 391 -10.23 -5.12 -19.09
C TYR A 391 -9.48 -6.47 -19.15
N GLY A 392 -9.89 -7.45 -18.33
CA GLY A 392 -9.26 -8.77 -18.26
C GLY A 392 -7.83 -8.71 -17.70
N ILE A 393 -7.62 -7.88 -16.67
CA ILE A 393 -6.32 -7.69 -16.01
C ILE A 393 -6.21 -8.70 -14.86
N PRO A 394 -5.17 -9.56 -14.83
CA PRO A 394 -4.94 -10.44 -13.69
C PRO A 394 -4.72 -9.66 -12.38
N LEU A 395 -5.28 -10.17 -11.27
CA LEU A 395 -5.04 -9.62 -9.94
C LEU A 395 -3.80 -10.30 -9.32
N ASP A 396 -2.62 -9.87 -9.77
CA ASP A 396 -1.31 -10.26 -9.26
C ASP A 396 -0.34 -9.07 -9.28
N ARG A 397 0.89 -9.25 -8.74
CA ARG A 397 1.90 -8.17 -8.68
C ARG A 397 2.73 -8.00 -9.96
N GLN A 398 2.35 -8.66 -11.05
CA GLN A 398 2.87 -8.38 -12.40
C GLN A 398 1.93 -7.45 -13.19
N HIS A 399 0.67 -7.32 -12.75
CA HIS A 399 -0.34 -6.53 -13.45
C HIS A 399 -0.91 -5.39 -12.60
N ILE A 400 -1.05 -5.60 -11.29
CA ILE A 400 -1.30 -4.54 -10.31
C ILE A 400 0.06 -4.10 -9.81
N LEU A 401 0.55 -2.98 -10.33
CA LEU A 401 1.88 -2.43 -10.09
C LEU A 401 1.82 -1.33 -9.03
N GLY A 402 2.88 -1.15 -8.26
CA GLY A 402 3.18 0.15 -7.65
C GLY A 402 4.06 0.96 -8.61
N HIS A 403 4.10 2.28 -8.52
CA HIS A 403 4.99 3.07 -9.38
C HIS A 403 6.46 2.68 -9.17
N ASP A 404 6.83 2.32 -7.95
CA ASP A 404 8.09 1.71 -7.54
C ASP A 404 8.48 0.46 -8.31
N THR A 405 7.50 -0.22 -8.93
CA THR A 405 7.70 -1.44 -9.71
C THR A 405 7.66 -1.22 -11.22
N VAL A 406 7.49 0.02 -11.67
CA VAL A 406 7.55 0.41 -13.09
C VAL A 406 9.03 0.59 -13.51
N PRO A 407 9.48 -0.03 -14.61
CA PRO A 407 10.84 0.14 -15.07
C PRO A 407 11.09 1.48 -15.72
N GLY A 408 12.30 2.02 -15.53
CA GLY A 408 12.80 3.10 -16.37
C GLY A 408 12.85 2.66 -17.84
N PRO A 409 12.33 3.46 -18.79
CA PRO A 409 12.25 3.07 -20.21
C PRO A 409 13.62 2.90 -20.88
N THR A 410 14.64 3.66 -20.47
CA THR A 410 16.02 3.55 -20.98
C THR A 410 17.05 3.61 -19.85
N THR A 411 18.33 3.39 -20.16
CA THR A 411 19.41 3.46 -19.17
C THR A 411 19.48 4.81 -18.46
N GLY A 412 19.25 5.91 -19.19
CA GLY A 412 19.36 7.27 -18.63
C GLY A 412 18.24 7.63 -17.66
N THR A 413 17.10 6.94 -17.72
CA THR A 413 15.93 7.20 -16.87
C THR A 413 15.91 6.31 -15.62
N ILE A 414 16.84 5.36 -15.47
CA ILE A 414 16.91 4.49 -14.27
C ILE A 414 17.02 5.32 -12.97
N PRO A 415 17.85 6.37 -12.87
CA PRO A 415 17.91 7.19 -11.66
C PRO A 415 16.62 7.96 -11.34
N GLY A 416 15.72 8.13 -12.31
CA GLY A 416 14.45 8.85 -12.15
C GLY A 416 13.29 7.98 -11.67
N MET A 417 13.44 6.65 -11.67
CA MET A 417 12.36 5.73 -11.29
C MET A 417 11.77 6.10 -9.92
N HIS A 418 10.44 6.15 -9.91
CA HIS A 418 9.64 6.50 -8.76
C HIS A 418 9.68 5.46 -7.65
N THR A 419 9.25 5.85 -6.46
CA THR A 419 9.38 5.07 -5.22
C THR A 419 8.05 4.84 -4.49
N ASP A 420 6.98 5.50 -4.92
CA ASP A 420 5.61 5.37 -4.40
C ASP A 420 4.95 4.06 -4.90
N PRO A 421 3.99 3.48 -4.15
CA PRO A 421 3.39 3.96 -2.91
C PRO A 421 4.26 3.65 -1.66
N GLY A 422 5.52 3.28 -1.86
CA GLY A 422 6.49 3.09 -0.80
C GLY A 422 6.32 1.81 0.04
N PRO A 423 7.19 1.63 1.06
CA PRO A 423 7.23 0.42 1.87
C PRO A 423 6.01 0.20 2.76
N TYR A 424 5.27 1.27 3.07
CA TYR A 424 4.19 1.30 4.05
C TYR A 424 2.78 1.11 3.43
N TRP A 425 2.69 0.97 2.11
CA TRP A 425 1.48 0.46 1.48
C TRP A 425 1.32 -1.04 1.78
N ASP A 426 0.26 -1.43 2.48
CA ASP A 426 -0.01 -2.82 2.87
C ASP A 426 -0.60 -3.61 1.69
N TRP A 427 0.29 -4.06 0.80
CA TRP A 427 -0.06 -4.92 -0.33
C TRP A 427 -0.73 -6.22 0.10
N ARG A 428 -0.44 -6.74 1.30
CA ARG A 428 -1.06 -7.99 1.78
C ARG A 428 -2.54 -7.77 2.05
N HIS A 429 -2.86 -6.75 2.84
CA HIS A 429 -4.23 -6.35 3.13
C HIS A 429 -4.98 -5.92 1.87
N TYR A 430 -4.33 -5.16 1.00
CA TYR A 430 -4.94 -4.73 -0.26
C TYR A 430 -5.38 -5.92 -1.12
N PHE A 431 -4.54 -6.96 -1.26
CA PHE A 431 -4.90 -8.18 -1.98
C PHE A 431 -5.96 -9.05 -1.27
N GLU A 432 -6.08 -8.96 0.06
CA GLU A 432 -7.21 -9.55 0.80
C GLU A 432 -8.53 -8.88 0.40
N LEU A 433 -8.57 -7.54 0.34
CA LEU A 433 -9.74 -6.77 -0.11
C LEU A 433 -10.07 -6.97 -1.60
N LEU A 434 -9.04 -7.18 -2.44
CA LEU A 434 -9.23 -7.55 -3.85
C LEU A 434 -9.92 -8.92 -4.00
N GLY A 435 -9.97 -9.74 -2.95
CA GLY A 435 -10.44 -11.13 -3.02
C GLY A 435 -9.43 -12.08 -3.65
N HIS A 436 -8.17 -11.64 -3.77
CA HIS A 436 -7.05 -12.38 -4.35
C HIS A 436 -5.89 -12.49 -3.34
N PRO A 437 -6.12 -13.00 -2.12
CA PRO A 437 -5.11 -12.95 -1.07
C PRO A 437 -3.81 -13.63 -1.51
N VAL A 438 -2.69 -12.93 -1.27
CA VAL A 438 -1.34 -13.47 -1.53
C VAL A 438 -1.19 -14.75 -0.71
N LYS A 439 -0.97 -15.87 -1.40
CA LYS A 439 -0.95 -17.20 -0.78
C LYS A 439 0.08 -18.10 -1.44
N ARG A 440 0.46 -19.14 -0.70
CA ARG A 440 1.29 -20.23 -1.18
C ARG A 440 0.64 -20.92 -2.38
N THR A 441 1.36 -21.06 -3.50
CA THR A 441 0.87 -21.77 -4.70
C THR A 441 1.57 -23.11 -4.95
N ALA A 442 2.62 -23.44 -4.19
CA ALA A 442 3.31 -24.73 -4.26
C ALA A 442 3.28 -25.49 -2.91
N ARG A 443 3.33 -26.83 -2.96
CA ARG A 443 3.41 -27.69 -1.75
C ARG A 443 4.79 -27.71 -1.09
N GLY A 444 5.83 -27.36 -1.85
CA GLY A 444 7.25 -27.30 -1.50
C GLY A 444 8.07 -27.45 -2.78
N GLY A 445 9.32 -26.99 -2.80
CA GLY A 445 10.23 -27.25 -3.92
C GLY A 445 9.97 -26.52 -5.24
N GLY A 446 8.84 -25.81 -5.41
CA GLY A 446 8.35 -25.21 -6.69
C GLY A 446 9.23 -24.20 -7.42
N GLY A 447 10.47 -23.98 -7.00
CA GLY A 447 11.48 -23.20 -7.73
C GLY A 447 11.28 -21.70 -7.68
N LEU A 448 10.11 -21.25 -7.23
CA LEU A 448 9.77 -19.86 -6.98
C LEU A 448 9.38 -19.64 -5.51
N VAL A 449 9.47 -18.38 -5.10
CA VAL A 449 8.89 -17.88 -3.85
C VAL A 449 8.04 -16.65 -4.13
N THR A 450 6.93 -16.49 -3.40
CA THR A 450 6.16 -15.25 -3.34
C THR A 450 6.50 -14.54 -2.05
N ILE A 451 6.94 -13.28 -2.13
CA ILE A 451 7.22 -12.45 -0.95
C ILE A 451 5.91 -12.22 -0.20
N ARG A 452 5.92 -12.51 1.10
CA ARG A 452 4.72 -12.47 1.95
C ARG A 452 5.12 -12.43 3.44
N PRO A 453 5.80 -11.36 3.89
CA PRO A 453 6.02 -11.14 5.31
C PRO A 453 4.69 -11.01 6.08
N ASP A 454 4.75 -11.13 7.39
CA ASP A 454 3.74 -10.57 8.26
C ASP A 454 3.95 -9.04 8.33
N TYR A 455 2.96 -8.26 7.92
CA TYR A 455 3.13 -6.81 7.74
C TYR A 455 3.53 -6.12 9.04
N ALA A 456 2.79 -6.36 10.13
CA ALA A 456 3.02 -5.70 11.41
C ALA A 456 4.35 -6.12 12.06
N ALA A 457 4.72 -7.40 11.97
CA ALA A 457 5.97 -7.91 12.53
C ALA A 457 7.21 -7.60 11.66
N ASN A 458 7.03 -7.29 10.37
CA ASN A 458 8.11 -6.96 9.46
C ASN A 458 8.42 -5.46 9.50
N GLN A 459 9.40 -5.09 10.30
CA GLN A 459 9.81 -3.69 10.54
C GLN A 459 11.28 -3.46 10.13
N PRO A 460 11.62 -3.54 8.83
CA PRO A 460 12.97 -3.23 8.38
C PRO A 460 13.32 -1.76 8.68
N VAL A 461 14.59 -1.52 9.03
CA VAL A 461 15.06 -0.16 9.29
C VAL A 461 15.10 0.65 7.99
N TYR A 462 14.42 1.79 7.98
CA TYR A 462 14.53 2.82 6.95
C TYR A 462 15.17 4.09 7.52
N THR A 463 15.69 4.93 6.63
CA THR A 463 16.19 6.26 6.96
C THR A 463 15.65 7.30 5.97
N GLY A 464 15.70 8.57 6.32
CA GLY A 464 15.38 9.66 5.40
C GLY A 464 13.89 10.00 5.28
N CYS A 465 13.07 9.58 6.25
CA CYS A 465 11.65 9.91 6.30
C CYS A 465 11.43 11.40 6.63
N THR A 466 11.89 11.85 7.82
CA THR A 466 11.81 13.26 8.23
C THR A 466 13.10 14.04 7.95
N ALA A 467 14.25 13.37 8.00
CA ALA A 467 15.54 14.01 7.78
C ALA A 467 16.53 13.03 7.17
N LYS A 468 17.33 13.52 6.22
CA LYS A 468 18.29 12.70 5.46
C LYS A 468 19.20 11.90 6.40
N GLY A 469 19.20 10.58 6.22
CA GLY A 469 20.05 9.66 6.96
C GLY A 469 19.63 9.37 8.41
N GLN A 470 18.58 10.02 8.92
CA GLN A 470 18.02 9.70 10.24
C GLN A 470 17.09 8.48 10.15
N PRO A 471 17.10 7.58 11.15
CA PRO A 471 16.16 6.47 11.20
C PRO A 471 14.71 6.95 11.12
N CYS A 472 13.92 6.27 10.30
CA CYS A 472 12.47 6.36 10.34
C CYS A 472 11.95 5.67 11.61
N PRO A 473 10.84 6.14 12.19
CA PRO A 473 10.01 5.36 13.10
C PRO A 473 9.81 3.91 12.62
N ALA A 474 9.82 2.97 13.57
CA ALA A 474 9.59 1.57 13.26
C ALA A 474 8.11 1.39 12.87
N HIS A 475 7.87 0.86 11.68
CA HIS A 475 6.53 0.64 11.13
C HIS A 475 6.48 -0.69 10.39
N GLY A 476 5.29 -1.29 10.32
CA GLY A 476 5.05 -2.46 9.49
C GLY A 476 5.34 -2.17 8.02
N SER A 477 5.88 -3.13 7.28
CA SER A 477 6.29 -2.93 5.89
C SER A 477 5.92 -4.11 5.01
N SER A 478 5.54 -3.79 3.77
CA SER A 478 5.36 -4.78 2.70
C SER A 478 6.68 -5.29 2.13
N GLU A 479 7.79 -4.63 2.44
CA GLU A 479 9.09 -4.88 1.82
C GLU A 479 10.05 -5.68 2.70
N VAL A 480 10.86 -6.52 2.06
CA VAL A 480 11.89 -7.35 2.68
C VAL A 480 13.26 -6.95 2.15
N ARG A 481 14.21 -6.74 3.06
CA ARG A 481 15.58 -6.31 2.74
C ARG A 481 16.41 -7.44 2.11
N LEU A 482 17.21 -7.06 1.11
CA LEU A 482 18.12 -7.95 0.39
C LEU A 482 19.60 -7.67 0.70
N TYR A 483 20.36 -8.75 0.81
CA TYR A 483 21.77 -8.77 1.18
C TYR A 483 22.60 -9.57 0.18
N SER A 484 23.89 -9.25 0.08
CA SER A 484 24.84 -9.89 -0.85
C SER A 484 25.28 -11.29 -0.39
N GLN A 485 25.18 -11.57 0.90
CA GLN A 485 25.44 -12.87 1.53
C GLN A 485 24.30 -13.21 2.50
N PRO A 486 24.16 -14.48 2.96
CA PRO A 486 23.18 -14.87 3.97
C PRO A 486 23.55 -14.36 5.39
N ASP A 487 23.71 -13.04 5.51
CA ASP A 487 24.07 -12.31 6.74
C ASP A 487 23.55 -10.87 6.66
N GLU A 488 22.85 -10.41 7.71
CA GLU A 488 22.29 -9.05 7.82
C GLU A 488 23.40 -7.98 7.93
N ASN A 489 24.64 -8.36 8.26
CA ASN A 489 25.80 -7.47 8.29
C ASN A 489 26.53 -7.40 6.94
N SER A 490 26.15 -8.24 5.97
CA SER A 490 26.76 -8.19 4.64
C SER A 490 26.27 -6.98 3.85
N ALA A 491 27.00 -6.64 2.77
CA ALA A 491 26.64 -5.51 1.94
C ALA A 491 25.24 -5.68 1.34
N LEU A 492 24.52 -4.58 1.22
CA LEU A 492 23.25 -4.50 0.51
C LEU A 492 23.43 -4.76 -1.01
N ILE A 493 22.35 -5.18 -1.67
CA ILE A 493 22.36 -5.51 -3.09
C ILE A 493 22.41 -4.27 -3.97
N LYS A 494 23.40 -4.22 -4.87
CA LYS A 494 23.60 -3.08 -5.77
C LYS A 494 22.68 -3.13 -6.99
N ASP A 495 21.94 -2.06 -7.25
CA ASP A 495 21.39 -1.82 -8.59
C ASP A 495 22.47 -1.19 -9.48
N ILE A 496 22.98 -1.97 -10.44
CA ILE A 496 24.04 -1.52 -11.35
C ILE A 496 23.61 -0.38 -12.28
N GLY A 497 22.31 -0.19 -12.51
CA GLY A 497 21.79 0.89 -13.34
C GLY A 497 21.65 2.21 -12.60
N LEU A 498 21.50 2.20 -11.27
CA LEU A 498 21.56 3.41 -10.45
C LEU A 498 23.00 3.93 -10.30
N GLY A 499 23.99 3.02 -10.30
CA GLY A 499 25.41 3.38 -10.21
C GLY A 499 25.85 3.90 -8.83
N THR A 500 24.92 4.13 -7.92
CA THR A 500 25.15 4.57 -6.53
C THR A 500 25.42 3.39 -5.59
N THR A 501 25.95 3.71 -4.40
CA THR A 501 26.07 2.74 -3.31
C THR A 501 24.70 2.59 -2.64
N PRO A 502 24.17 1.36 -2.50
CA PRO A 502 22.89 1.13 -1.84
C PRO A 502 22.91 1.58 -0.38
N THR A 503 21.75 2.03 0.11
CA THR A 503 21.53 2.58 1.44
C THR A 503 20.27 1.99 2.08
N THR A 504 20.03 2.37 3.34
CA THR A 504 18.75 2.14 4.02
C THR A 504 17.75 3.27 3.84
N GLY A 505 17.95 4.17 2.87
CA GLY A 505 17.00 5.23 2.56
C GLY A 505 15.63 4.67 2.16
N VAL A 506 14.55 5.32 2.59
CA VAL A 506 13.16 4.94 2.25
C VAL A 506 12.90 4.98 0.73
N ASN A 507 13.65 5.84 0.01
CA ASN A 507 13.60 6.00 -1.44
C ASN A 507 14.65 5.16 -2.19
N ASP A 508 15.42 4.30 -1.51
CA ASP A 508 16.41 3.44 -2.16
C ASP A 508 15.83 2.06 -2.49
N LEU A 509 15.45 1.87 -3.75
CA LEU A 509 14.84 0.63 -4.26
C LEU A 509 15.85 -0.49 -4.54
N SER A 510 17.16 -0.26 -4.35
CA SER A 510 18.19 -1.18 -4.84
C SER A 510 18.08 -2.58 -4.22
N SER A 511 17.74 -2.63 -2.94
CA SER A 511 17.95 -3.81 -2.10
C SER A 511 16.68 -4.26 -1.38
N ARG A 512 15.53 -4.20 -2.04
CA ARG A 512 14.24 -4.60 -1.45
C ARG A 512 13.34 -5.33 -2.44
N VAL A 513 12.46 -6.16 -1.90
CA VAL A 513 11.40 -6.87 -2.63
C VAL A 513 10.10 -6.71 -1.87
N SER A 514 8.99 -6.60 -2.58
CA SER A 514 7.70 -6.24 -1.99
C SER A 514 6.69 -7.40 -2.02
N THR A 515 5.75 -7.37 -1.08
CA THR A 515 4.71 -8.38 -0.91
C THR A 515 3.95 -8.67 -2.21
N GLY A 516 3.73 -9.96 -2.47
CA GLY A 516 3.05 -10.50 -3.65
C GLY A 516 3.95 -10.67 -4.87
N GLN A 517 5.15 -10.06 -4.91
CA GLN A 517 6.11 -10.30 -5.98
C GLN A 517 6.64 -11.73 -5.94
N GLN A 518 6.94 -12.30 -7.11
CA GLN A 518 7.44 -13.66 -7.25
C GLN A 518 8.86 -13.69 -7.81
N PHE A 519 9.72 -14.53 -7.23
CA PHE A 519 11.11 -14.64 -7.64
C PHE A 519 11.55 -16.09 -7.76
N ALA A 520 12.41 -16.36 -8.74
CA ALA A 520 13.06 -17.66 -8.88
C ALA A 520 14.15 -17.86 -7.82
N VAL A 521 14.12 -19.00 -7.15
CA VAL A 521 15.05 -19.36 -6.09
C VAL A 521 16.42 -19.68 -6.69
N ALA A 522 17.46 -19.04 -6.17
CA ALA A 522 18.85 -19.19 -6.59
C ALA A 522 19.72 -19.96 -5.58
N GLY A 523 19.19 -20.26 -4.40
CA GLY A 523 19.89 -20.99 -3.34
C GLY A 523 19.19 -20.89 -1.98
N GLN A 524 19.69 -21.66 -1.01
CA GLN A 524 19.25 -21.66 0.38
C GLN A 524 20.46 -21.84 1.29
N ASP A 525 20.46 -21.19 2.46
CA ASP A 525 21.47 -21.35 3.51
C ASP A 525 20.83 -21.11 4.89
N GLY A 526 20.57 -22.19 5.63
CA GLY A 526 19.86 -22.10 6.91
C GLY A 526 18.49 -21.41 6.77
N ASP A 527 18.30 -20.32 7.52
CA ASP A 527 17.10 -19.48 7.46
C ASP A 527 17.13 -18.45 6.31
N TRP A 528 18.07 -18.53 5.39
CA TRP A 528 18.20 -17.60 4.27
C TRP A 528 17.78 -18.21 2.94
N THR A 529 17.07 -17.42 2.15
CA THR A 529 16.70 -17.76 0.78
C THR A 529 17.40 -16.80 -0.19
N ALA A 530 18.08 -17.35 -1.20
CA ALA A 530 18.60 -16.56 -2.31
C ALA A 530 17.62 -16.57 -3.48
N ILE A 531 17.48 -15.43 -4.14
CA ILE A 531 16.71 -15.25 -5.37
C ILE A 531 17.58 -14.67 -6.49
N TRP A 532 17.19 -14.90 -7.75
CA TRP A 532 17.77 -14.16 -8.88
C TRP A 532 17.19 -12.75 -8.91
N TYR A 533 18.06 -11.75 -8.79
CA TYR A 533 17.69 -10.34 -8.67
C TYR A 533 18.74 -9.47 -9.37
N LEU A 534 18.35 -8.66 -10.36
CA LEU A 534 19.25 -7.77 -11.11
C LEU A 534 20.53 -8.43 -11.67
N GLY A 535 20.46 -9.69 -12.09
CA GLY A 535 21.61 -10.40 -12.67
C GLY A 535 22.57 -11.00 -11.62
N GLN A 536 22.20 -11.01 -10.34
CA GLN A 536 23.00 -11.51 -9.22
C GLN A 536 22.13 -12.35 -8.26
N LYS A 537 22.78 -13.03 -7.31
CA LYS A 537 22.08 -13.64 -6.17
C LYS A 537 21.84 -12.59 -5.11
N ALA A 538 20.61 -12.50 -4.64
CA ALA A 538 20.22 -11.65 -3.52
C ALA A 538 19.60 -12.50 -2.41
N TRP A 539 20.04 -12.29 -1.17
CA TRP A 539 19.64 -13.07 0.00
C TRP A 539 18.68 -12.29 0.88
N PHE A 540 17.63 -12.93 1.37
CA PHE A 540 16.80 -12.42 2.44
C PHE A 540 16.58 -13.48 3.52
N LYS A 541 16.36 -12.99 4.74
CA LYS A 541 16.05 -13.82 5.89
C LYS A 541 14.61 -14.33 5.77
N ASN A 542 14.44 -15.63 5.83
CA ASN A 542 13.19 -16.35 5.62
C ASN A 542 13.05 -17.53 6.62
N PRO A 543 13.01 -17.26 7.93
CA PRO A 543 13.02 -18.30 8.94
C PRO A 543 11.69 -19.06 8.94
N LYS A 544 11.73 -20.37 9.16
CA LYS A 544 10.52 -21.22 9.12
C LYS A 544 9.42 -20.81 10.11
N GLY A 545 9.81 -20.22 11.24
CA GLY A 545 8.86 -19.75 12.27
C GLY A 545 8.20 -18.41 11.98
N SER A 546 8.79 -17.59 11.10
CA SER A 546 8.25 -16.30 10.67
C SER A 546 8.68 -16.03 9.22
N PRO A 547 8.09 -16.76 8.26
CA PRO A 547 8.56 -16.73 6.87
C PRO A 547 8.29 -15.36 6.23
N ALA A 548 9.31 -14.80 5.58
CA ALA A 548 9.20 -13.61 4.76
C ALA A 548 8.68 -13.93 3.34
N ALA A 549 8.67 -15.20 2.94
CA ALA A 549 8.15 -15.66 1.66
C ALA A 549 7.54 -17.05 1.73
N VAL A 550 6.58 -17.32 0.84
CA VAL A 550 5.90 -18.62 0.73
C VAL A 550 6.27 -19.33 -0.58
N PRO A 551 6.32 -20.68 -0.62
CA PRO A 551 6.60 -21.42 -1.85
C PRO A 551 5.61 -21.13 -2.97
N ALA A 552 6.13 -20.94 -4.17
CA ALA A 552 5.34 -20.69 -5.36
C ALA A 552 5.77 -21.58 -6.53
N ALA A 553 4.92 -21.68 -7.54
CA ALA A 553 5.20 -22.30 -8.83
C ALA A 553 4.63 -21.40 -9.95
N GLY A 554 5.27 -21.42 -11.10
CA GLY A 554 4.90 -20.57 -12.23
C GLY A 554 5.81 -20.81 -13.43
N LEU A 555 5.67 -19.97 -14.45
CA LEU A 555 6.57 -20.00 -15.60
C LEU A 555 7.84 -19.22 -15.30
N VAL A 556 8.95 -19.70 -15.85
CA VAL A 556 10.22 -18.98 -15.85
C VAL A 556 10.77 -18.86 -17.25
N VAL A 557 11.47 -17.76 -17.52
CA VAL A 557 12.33 -17.62 -18.70
C VAL A 557 13.76 -17.99 -18.34
N THR A 558 14.45 -18.65 -19.27
CA THR A 558 15.92 -18.78 -19.26
C THR A 558 16.47 -18.43 -20.64
N PRO A 559 17.74 -17.99 -20.75
CA PRO A 559 18.39 -17.84 -22.06
C PRO A 559 18.33 -19.15 -22.86
N LYS A 560 18.23 -19.05 -24.19
CA LYS A 560 18.35 -20.22 -25.07
C LYS A 560 19.75 -20.84 -25.00
N ALA A 561 19.84 -22.14 -25.28
CA ALA A 561 21.11 -22.86 -25.31
C ALA A 561 22.14 -22.16 -26.22
N GLY A 562 23.36 -21.99 -25.71
CA GLY A 562 24.46 -21.32 -26.42
C GLY A 562 24.54 -19.80 -26.19
N ALA A 563 23.52 -19.16 -25.62
CA ALA A 563 23.59 -17.75 -25.23
C ALA A 563 24.23 -17.60 -23.84
N ALA A 564 25.33 -16.85 -23.75
CA ALA A 564 25.97 -16.56 -22.46
C ALA A 564 25.14 -15.59 -21.59
N SER A 565 24.44 -14.66 -22.24
CA SER A 565 23.53 -13.70 -21.62
C SER A 565 22.58 -13.13 -22.66
N ILE A 566 21.44 -12.60 -22.22
CA ILE A 566 20.48 -11.88 -23.07
C ILE A 566 20.18 -10.47 -22.52
N PRO A 567 19.83 -9.50 -23.39
CA PRO A 567 19.47 -8.15 -22.97
C PRO A 567 18.12 -8.11 -22.24
N VAL A 568 17.98 -7.13 -21.35
CA VAL A 568 16.74 -6.78 -20.66
C VAL A 568 16.32 -5.38 -21.09
N TYR A 569 15.02 -5.14 -21.25
CA TYR A 569 14.44 -3.91 -21.76
C TYR A 569 13.44 -3.33 -20.74
N GLY A 570 13.39 -2.00 -20.62
CA GLY A 570 12.38 -1.30 -19.81
C GLY A 570 11.05 -1.12 -20.53
N ARG A 571 11.02 -1.38 -21.84
CA ARG A 571 9.84 -1.26 -22.71
C ARG A 571 9.90 -2.30 -23.82
N ALA A 572 8.75 -2.86 -24.19
CA ALA A 572 8.63 -3.78 -25.32
C ALA A 572 8.26 -2.99 -26.60
N TYR A 573 9.22 -2.25 -27.16
CA TYR A 573 9.00 -1.48 -28.38
C TYR A 573 9.16 -2.32 -29.65
N PRO A 574 8.43 -1.96 -30.73
CA PRO A 574 8.48 -2.69 -31.99
C PRO A 574 9.80 -2.46 -32.73
N GLU A 575 10.16 -3.40 -33.59
CA GLU A 575 11.31 -3.26 -34.48
C GLU A 575 11.13 -2.09 -35.47
N ALA A 576 12.24 -1.47 -35.92
CA ALA A 576 12.20 -0.28 -36.77
C ALA A 576 11.40 -0.47 -38.07
N SER A 577 11.34 -1.69 -38.62
CA SER A 577 10.57 -2.00 -39.82
C SER A 577 9.04 -2.01 -39.63
N ALA A 578 8.55 -1.96 -38.39
CA ALA A 578 7.12 -1.89 -38.08
C ALA A 578 6.55 -0.48 -38.23
N TYR A 579 7.39 0.55 -38.18
CA TYR A 579 6.95 1.95 -38.19
C TYR A 579 6.50 2.36 -39.60
N PRO A 580 5.29 2.91 -39.76
CA PRO A 580 4.81 3.39 -41.04
C PRO A 580 5.52 4.68 -41.46
N ALA A 581 5.42 5.03 -42.74
CA ALA A 581 5.91 6.31 -43.23
C ALA A 581 5.27 7.49 -42.46
N GLY A 582 6.10 8.45 -42.04
CA GLY A 582 5.67 9.61 -41.25
C GLY A 582 5.71 9.43 -39.74
N VAL A 583 5.92 8.21 -39.22
CA VAL A 583 6.13 7.95 -37.79
C VAL A 583 7.61 7.64 -37.54
N PRO A 584 8.35 8.48 -36.80
CA PRO A 584 9.75 8.21 -36.48
C PRO A 584 9.91 6.91 -35.67
N ALA A 585 10.79 6.02 -36.15
CA ALA A 585 11.10 4.78 -35.46
C ALA A 585 11.78 5.05 -34.11
N GLN A 586 11.25 4.47 -33.04
CA GLN A 586 11.84 4.54 -31.72
C GLN A 586 12.93 3.49 -31.55
N SER A 587 13.98 3.83 -30.82
CA SER A 587 15.09 2.90 -30.55
C SER A 587 14.67 1.81 -29.56
N VAL A 588 14.98 0.56 -29.91
CA VAL A 588 14.88 -0.57 -28.98
C VAL A 588 16.14 -0.59 -28.11
N SER A 589 16.05 0.09 -26.96
CA SER A 589 17.18 0.34 -26.07
C SER A 589 17.25 -0.69 -24.95
N ALA A 590 18.28 -1.54 -24.97
CA ALA A 590 18.55 -2.43 -23.85
C ALA A 590 19.03 -1.63 -22.63
N LEU A 591 18.56 -2.03 -21.45
CA LEU A 591 19.03 -1.55 -20.15
C LEU A 591 20.44 -2.11 -19.87
N PRO A 592 21.19 -1.60 -18.87
CA PRO A 592 22.51 -2.13 -18.52
C PRO A 592 22.46 -3.54 -17.88
N TYR A 593 21.26 -4.11 -17.77
CA TYR A 593 20.97 -5.39 -17.16
C TYR A 593 21.03 -6.55 -18.14
N LYS A 594 21.29 -7.75 -17.62
CA LYS A 594 21.36 -8.98 -18.40
C LYS A 594 20.80 -10.16 -17.61
N VAL A 595 20.13 -11.07 -18.31
CA VAL A 595 19.85 -12.42 -17.79
C VAL A 595 21.00 -13.33 -18.23
N LEU A 596 21.74 -13.91 -17.28
CA LEU A 596 22.87 -14.80 -17.57
C LEU A 596 22.41 -16.25 -17.81
N ALA A 597 23.22 -17.04 -18.52
CA ALA A 597 22.88 -18.42 -18.93
C ALA A 597 22.41 -19.35 -17.80
N SER A 598 22.91 -19.15 -16.57
CA SER A 598 22.55 -19.95 -15.39
C SER A 598 21.35 -19.42 -14.60
N GLN A 599 20.73 -18.33 -15.06
CA GLN A 599 19.69 -17.63 -14.34
C GLN A 599 18.31 -17.95 -14.91
N SER A 600 17.31 -17.80 -14.05
CA SER A 600 15.90 -17.88 -14.42
C SER A 600 15.15 -16.73 -13.75
N TYR A 601 14.13 -16.22 -14.42
CA TYR A 601 13.27 -15.15 -13.91
C TYR A 601 11.81 -15.52 -14.14
N VAL A 602 10.93 -15.12 -13.23
CA VAL A 602 9.49 -15.37 -13.35
C VAL A 602 8.98 -14.73 -14.64
N ALA A 603 8.25 -15.49 -15.43
CA ALA A 603 7.68 -15.05 -16.69
C ALA A 603 6.22 -14.64 -16.48
N GLY A 604 5.88 -13.43 -16.91
CA GLY A 604 4.50 -12.95 -17.06
C GLY A 604 3.99 -13.13 -18.49
N ASP A 605 3.19 -12.16 -18.93
CA ASP A 605 2.56 -12.16 -20.23
C ASP A 605 3.57 -12.15 -21.39
N LYS A 606 3.19 -12.80 -22.49
CA LYS A 606 3.85 -12.66 -23.78
C LYS A 606 3.16 -11.57 -24.60
N VAL A 607 3.87 -10.49 -24.87
CA VAL A 607 3.33 -9.27 -25.50
C VAL A 607 4.03 -8.96 -26.82
N PRO A 608 3.33 -8.39 -27.82
CA PRO A 608 3.99 -7.87 -29.02
C PRO A 608 4.74 -6.57 -28.70
N GLY A 609 5.70 -6.22 -29.55
CA GLY A 609 6.27 -4.89 -29.55
C GLY A 609 5.20 -3.86 -29.90
N GLU A 610 4.98 -2.86 -29.04
CA GLU A 610 3.96 -1.84 -29.24
C GLU A 610 4.49 -0.45 -28.89
N TYR A 611 4.04 0.57 -29.63
CA TYR A 611 4.31 1.98 -29.35
C TYR A 611 3.13 2.84 -29.78
N TYR A 612 2.69 3.75 -28.90
CA TYR A 612 1.66 4.73 -29.24
C TYR A 612 2.31 6.04 -29.69
N TYR A 613 2.26 6.35 -30.97
CA TYR A 613 2.70 7.65 -31.47
C TYR A 613 1.58 8.68 -31.27
N ALA A 614 1.75 9.56 -30.29
CA ALA A 614 0.86 10.68 -29.98
C ALA A 614 1.72 11.85 -29.51
N VAL A 615 2.23 12.64 -30.46
CA VAL A 615 3.21 13.71 -30.18
C VAL A 615 2.70 15.10 -30.56
N THR A 616 1.44 15.21 -30.95
CA THR A 616 0.79 16.45 -31.39
C THR A 616 -0.61 16.52 -30.80
N PHE A 617 -1.19 17.72 -30.69
CA PHE A 617 -2.59 17.86 -30.26
C PHE A 617 -3.62 17.25 -31.23
N ASP A 618 -3.30 17.19 -32.53
CA ASP A 618 -4.19 16.61 -33.55
C ASP A 618 -4.23 15.08 -33.47
N GLU A 619 -5.35 14.54 -32.97
CA GLU A 619 -5.62 13.11 -32.86
C GLU A 619 -5.54 12.37 -34.21
N ALA A 620 -5.75 13.07 -35.34
CA ALA A 620 -5.69 12.45 -36.65
C ALA A 620 -4.29 11.96 -37.00
N SER A 621 -3.24 12.47 -36.33
CA SER A 621 -1.86 12.02 -36.47
C SER A 621 -1.52 10.79 -35.62
N HIS A 622 -2.35 10.48 -34.61
CA HIS A 622 -2.04 9.46 -33.61
C HIS A 622 -2.08 8.05 -34.19
N ARG A 623 -1.07 7.23 -33.91
CA ARG A 623 -0.96 5.87 -34.47
C ARG A 623 -0.41 4.89 -33.46
N VAL A 624 -1.07 3.74 -33.33
CA VAL A 624 -0.49 2.58 -32.65
C VAL A 624 0.37 1.82 -33.65
N VAL A 625 1.64 1.64 -33.32
CA VAL A 625 2.59 0.81 -34.06
C VAL A 625 2.71 -0.53 -33.36
N VAL A 626 2.42 -1.62 -34.07
CA VAL A 626 2.56 -2.99 -33.56
C VAL A 626 3.58 -3.74 -34.41
N GLY A 627 4.62 -4.25 -33.75
CA GLY A 627 5.70 -5.01 -34.36
C GLY A 627 5.44 -6.51 -34.40
N LYS A 628 6.34 -7.24 -35.06
CA LYS A 628 6.35 -8.71 -35.09
C LYS A 628 7.20 -9.31 -33.97
N ASP A 629 8.15 -8.53 -33.43
CA ASP A 629 8.91 -8.96 -32.26
C ASP A 629 7.97 -9.17 -31.07
N LEU A 630 8.15 -10.28 -30.37
CA LEU A 630 7.42 -10.61 -29.15
C LEU A 630 8.37 -10.54 -27.96
N TYR A 631 7.84 -10.17 -26.80
CA TYR A 631 8.54 -10.04 -25.54
C TYR A 631 7.82 -10.86 -24.47
N TYR A 632 8.57 -11.37 -23.51
CA TYR A 632 8.00 -11.78 -22.22
C TYR A 632 8.26 -10.68 -21.21
N GLU A 633 7.21 -10.33 -20.46
CA GLU A 633 7.39 -9.63 -19.20
C GLU A 633 8.05 -10.56 -18.18
N ILE A 634 8.91 -10.01 -17.33
CA ILE A 634 9.56 -10.72 -16.24
C ILE A 634 9.59 -9.88 -14.96
N GLN A 635 9.55 -10.54 -13.79
CA GLN A 635 9.97 -9.91 -12.54
C GLN A 635 11.50 -9.76 -12.55
N TYR A 636 12.03 -8.53 -12.53
CA TYR A 636 13.46 -8.27 -12.60
C TYR A 636 13.88 -7.14 -11.65
N GLY A 637 14.49 -7.51 -10.53
CA GLY A 637 14.72 -6.55 -9.44
C GLY A 637 13.41 -6.27 -8.69
N HIS A 638 13.25 -5.06 -8.17
CA HIS A 638 12.00 -4.61 -7.56
C HIS A 638 10.86 -4.36 -8.56
N ARG A 639 11.11 -4.48 -9.87
CA ARG A 639 10.22 -4.03 -10.96
C ARG A 639 9.90 -5.12 -11.97
N VAL A 640 8.90 -4.87 -12.82
CA VAL A 640 8.75 -5.62 -14.08
C VAL A 640 9.80 -5.17 -15.10
N ALA A 641 10.11 -6.03 -16.07
CA ALA A 641 10.95 -5.70 -17.22
C ALA A 641 10.60 -6.64 -18.40
N PHE A 642 11.24 -6.45 -19.55
CA PHE A 642 10.94 -7.23 -20.77
C PHE A 642 12.19 -7.90 -21.33
N VAL A 643 12.02 -9.10 -21.88
CA VAL A 643 13.04 -9.82 -22.66
C VAL A 643 12.43 -10.30 -23.97
N ARG A 644 13.21 -10.29 -25.05
CA ARG A 644 12.73 -10.77 -26.36
C ARG A 644 12.44 -12.26 -26.29
N ALA A 645 11.25 -12.67 -26.73
CA ALA A 645 10.86 -14.08 -26.81
C ALA A 645 11.75 -14.90 -27.76
N ALA A 646 12.42 -14.23 -28.71
CA ALA A 646 13.39 -14.87 -29.59
C ALA A 646 14.67 -15.33 -28.86
N ASP A 647 14.99 -14.75 -27.70
CA ASP A 647 16.25 -14.99 -26.98
C ASP A 647 16.10 -15.96 -25.80
N VAL A 648 14.87 -16.23 -25.39
CA VAL A 648 14.54 -17.09 -24.24
C VAL A 648 13.84 -18.38 -24.62
N GLN A 649 13.92 -19.35 -23.72
CA GLN A 649 12.98 -20.46 -23.62
C GLN A 649 12.14 -20.29 -22.35
N VAL A 650 10.91 -20.79 -22.38
CA VAL A 650 9.99 -20.76 -21.24
C VAL A 650 9.76 -22.17 -20.75
N SER A 651 9.83 -22.36 -19.43
CA SER A 651 9.56 -23.63 -18.77
C SER A 651 8.76 -23.42 -17.50
N GLN A 652 8.17 -24.49 -16.97
CA GLN A 652 7.69 -24.49 -15.60
C GLN A 652 8.88 -24.32 -14.65
N SER A 653 8.67 -23.64 -13.52
CA SER A 653 9.66 -23.55 -12.46
C SER A 653 9.97 -24.95 -11.92
N ALA A 654 11.25 -25.21 -11.64
CA ALA A 654 11.69 -26.51 -11.15
C ALA A 654 11.09 -26.80 -9.77
N GLY A 655 10.43 -27.95 -9.61
CA GLY A 655 9.82 -28.43 -8.35
C GLY A 655 10.72 -29.36 -7.55
#